data_AF-A0A034V1B6-F1
#
_entry.id   AF-A0A034V1B6-F1
#
_cell.length_a   1.000
_cell.length_b   1.000
_cell.length_c   1.000
_cell.angle_alpha   90.00
_cell.angle_beta   90.00
_cell.angle_gamma   90.00
#
_symmetry.space_group_name_H-M   'P 1'
#
loop_
_entity.id
_entity.type
_entity.pdbx_description
1 polymer ?
#
loop_
_entity_poly.entity_id
_entity_poly.type
_entity_poly.pdbx_seq_one_letter_code
_entity_poly.pdbx_strand_id
1 'polypeptide(L)'
;MRLNLISSQPFVQCGAYLDLSYSSRSLTVKIDPTGLPPGVHTANISAYDSNCVQKGVLFQIPVTVVQPHVINCNESVTFECTSTKSDGSIEFQPNTIQRDFIMVPRGATWAVLRMRSTDKNRENLIGKFFVHTMQILPRLSCRVLETMKILPVNSENETTLHFLCQEDNILELCIAKYWSNYGTTHIKYSLEYHGIKANNTNPYIMPAARGIHKLDFVALKSEDLQPQIQLKTAAVVLRPTEAKITPLSALRDVIPEGRQIYQNMLTFVLQVAKAQEVAVYAPLFNSLLYEAEFESQLWMMFDANKAMVACGDAHSHKVYTKLEKGEYTIKLQLRHEKRDLLEKVYEANMVALFKLSNAINMDLYDHYNNCLTGRRKFTNCVLKDTPAKVLYVAPLPQEKLTKANLPANTAWLAGTATLAKDESVRRVDSYDFTYYLNPPEKKNGNGNAGGNAGSGNSAANASKSKTNITVPNVSVNTLSSLNTDAGDTVTASGDGAAASGANASPTAGTSSPKKMTTDEYAEGLRDFQCMMISKCEVGKAEDIYDEVIAAHPKYSLAHVLFMQNIESTEYKPLLPHAFVKMVNSNVDEDAHKEEMLRIRTALERVSQLGGNVINDMKSEYDELLAYYGLKSDTRPDASKIKTNMDKKKANLLEALARRGVAKIKISIIDGNMKDHMDEFKDIYVEIIKLADPTDSKVINFTLWHAYANAQYGRMFKILQKMYDDKRQRDILEELNALAGSLGFAHVQTAIQRITVTAYPNSFRVF
;
A
#
# COMPACT_ATOMS: atom_id res chain seq x y z
N MET A 1 18.55 56.37 3.71
CA MET A 1 19.29 55.94 4.91
C MET A 1 20.75 55.76 4.51
N ARG A 2 21.67 56.48 5.13
CA ARG A 2 23.10 56.46 4.77
C ARG A 2 23.85 55.58 5.74
N LEU A 3 24.61 54.63 5.21
CA LEU A 3 25.25 53.59 5.98
C LEU A 3 26.75 53.53 5.69
N ASN A 4 27.53 53.32 6.74
CA ASN A 4 28.94 52.92 6.62
C ASN A 4 29.02 51.40 6.80
N LEU A 5 29.73 50.72 5.91
CA LEU A 5 29.92 49.27 5.93
C LEU A 5 31.36 48.95 6.31
N ILE A 6 31.54 48.07 7.31
CA ILE A 6 32.86 47.68 7.81
C ILE A 6 32.96 46.16 7.86
N SER A 7 33.92 45.60 7.14
CA SER A 7 34.24 44.17 7.20
C SER A 7 35.07 43.87 8.46
N SER A 8 34.76 42.76 9.13
CA SER A 8 35.51 42.31 10.32
C SER A 8 36.82 41.58 10.00
N GLN A 9 37.03 41.15 8.75
CA GLN A 9 38.20 40.37 8.34
C GLN A 9 38.71 40.79 6.95
N PRO A 10 40.03 40.72 6.69
CA PRO A 10 40.64 41.24 5.46
C PRO A 10 40.29 40.43 4.20
N PHE A 11 39.95 39.14 4.34
CA PHE A 11 39.56 38.28 3.23
C PHE A 11 38.15 38.59 2.68
N VAL A 12 37.40 39.50 3.31
CA VAL A 12 36.10 40.00 2.85
C VAL A 12 36.20 41.50 2.60
N GLN A 13 35.87 41.92 1.38
CA GLN A 13 35.96 43.30 0.92
C GLN A 13 34.61 43.77 0.38
N CYS A 14 34.22 45.00 0.73
CA CYS A 14 32.99 45.63 0.24
C CYS A 14 33.19 47.15 0.15
N GLY A 15 32.26 47.86 -0.50
CA GLY A 15 32.27 49.33 -0.50
C GLY A 15 32.03 49.87 0.91
N ALA A 16 32.72 50.95 1.29
CA ALA A 16 32.66 51.51 2.65
C ALA A 16 31.38 52.33 2.95
N TYR A 17 30.60 52.66 1.91
CA TYR A 17 29.44 53.54 2.00
C TYR A 17 28.28 53.02 1.14
N LEU A 18 27.07 53.05 1.69
CA LEU A 18 25.83 52.63 1.02
C LEU A 18 24.70 53.62 1.35
N ASP A 19 24.07 54.18 0.32
CA ASP A 19 22.90 55.04 0.48
C ASP A 19 21.61 54.37 -0.02
N LEU A 20 20.74 54.06 0.93
CA LEU A 20 19.41 53.45 0.75
C LEU A 20 18.28 54.50 0.76
N SER A 21 18.56 55.76 0.40
CA SER A 21 17.59 56.87 0.49
C SER A 21 16.32 56.71 -0.34
N TYR A 22 16.37 56.09 -1.53
CA TYR A 22 15.23 56.09 -2.47
C TYR A 22 14.86 54.73 -3.09
N SER A 23 15.53 53.63 -2.73
CA SER A 23 15.20 52.27 -3.22
C SER A 23 16.10 51.21 -2.59
N SER A 24 15.79 49.94 -2.87
CA SER A 24 16.76 48.85 -2.72
C SER A 24 18.02 49.14 -3.56
N ARG A 25 19.16 48.68 -3.05
CA ARG A 25 20.48 48.83 -3.70
C ARG A 25 21.17 47.48 -3.71
N SER A 26 21.87 47.20 -4.80
CA SER A 26 22.80 46.06 -4.85
C SER A 26 24.12 46.45 -4.16
N LEU A 27 24.72 45.48 -3.48
CA LEU A 27 26.03 45.59 -2.85
C LEU A 27 26.90 44.45 -3.36
N THR A 28 28.07 44.78 -3.91
CA THR A 28 29.07 43.79 -4.30
C THR A 28 30.02 43.53 -3.14
N VAL A 29 30.17 42.25 -2.79
CA VAL A 29 31.12 41.77 -1.77
C VAL A 29 32.10 40.81 -2.44
N LYS A 30 33.39 41.04 -2.25
CA LYS A 30 34.46 40.15 -2.73
C LYS A 30 34.98 39.32 -1.56
N ILE A 31 35.14 38.02 -1.79
CA ILE A 31 35.68 37.04 -0.83
C ILE A 31 36.93 36.44 -1.45
N ASP A 32 38.06 36.48 -0.73
CA ASP A 32 39.34 35.91 -1.16
C ASP A 32 39.76 34.75 -0.23
N PRO A 33 39.45 33.49 -0.59
CA PRO A 33 39.76 32.34 0.26
C PRO A 33 41.21 31.85 0.11
N THR A 34 42.01 32.37 -0.82
CA THR A 34 43.29 31.76 -1.23
C THR A 34 44.33 31.70 -0.09
N GLY A 35 44.29 32.65 0.84
CA GLY A 35 45.19 32.68 2.00
C GLY A 35 44.67 31.93 3.23
N LEU A 36 43.46 31.36 3.20
CA LEU A 36 42.86 30.71 4.36
C LEU A 36 43.38 29.27 4.50
N PRO A 37 43.83 28.85 5.70
CA PRO A 37 44.16 27.45 5.94
C PRO A 37 42.88 26.59 5.97
N PRO A 38 42.98 25.25 5.84
CA PRO A 38 41.85 24.36 6.02
C PRO A 38 41.11 24.60 7.35
N GLY A 39 39.79 24.58 7.33
CA GLY A 39 38.92 24.89 8.47
C GLY A 39 37.74 25.79 8.09
N VAL A 40 37.03 26.26 9.12
CA VAL A 40 35.92 27.21 8.99
C VAL A 40 36.37 28.62 9.40
N HIS A 41 36.07 29.59 8.55
CA HIS A 41 36.44 31.00 8.73
C HIS A 41 35.19 31.86 8.64
N THR A 42 35.00 32.75 9.61
CA THR A 42 33.83 33.64 9.67
C THR A 42 34.24 35.10 9.60
N ALA A 43 33.44 35.88 8.91
CA ALA A 43 33.56 37.33 8.83
C ALA A 43 32.17 37.96 8.78
N ASN A 44 32.04 39.18 9.27
CA ASN A 44 30.80 39.93 9.25
C ASN A 44 31.04 41.29 8.62
N ILE A 45 30.16 41.72 7.72
CA ILE A 45 30.09 43.12 7.29
C ILE A 45 29.05 43.81 8.16
N SER A 46 29.50 44.72 9.02
CA SER A 46 28.63 45.46 9.93
C SER A 46 28.24 46.80 9.32
N ALA A 47 26.94 47.12 9.33
CA ALA A 47 26.39 48.38 8.83
C ALA A 47 26.05 49.34 9.97
N TYR A 48 26.51 50.59 9.87
CA TYR A 48 26.30 51.65 10.87
C TYR A 48 25.59 52.85 10.26
N ASP A 49 24.74 53.54 11.03
CA ASP A 49 24.18 54.85 10.64
C ASP A 49 25.31 55.87 10.49
N SER A 50 25.53 56.39 9.27
CA SER A 50 26.61 57.36 9.02
C SER A 50 26.48 58.62 9.87
N ASN A 51 25.27 58.99 10.30
CA ASN A 51 25.05 60.19 11.13
C ASN A 51 25.21 59.91 12.63
N CYS A 52 25.11 58.64 13.07
CA CYS A 52 25.09 58.29 14.49
C CYS A 52 25.59 56.86 14.71
N VAL A 53 26.90 56.67 14.55
CA VAL A 53 27.58 55.36 14.69
C VAL A 53 27.41 54.77 16.10
N GLN A 54 27.18 55.61 17.11
CA GLN A 54 26.98 55.19 18.51
C GLN A 54 25.73 54.34 18.76
N LYS A 55 24.78 54.29 17.82
CA LYS A 55 23.64 53.35 17.87
C LYS A 55 24.09 51.89 17.77
N GLY A 56 25.34 51.64 17.37
CA GLY A 56 25.87 50.32 17.11
C GLY A 56 25.48 49.80 15.72
N VAL A 57 25.63 48.50 15.55
CA VAL A 57 25.38 47.82 14.28
C VAL A 57 23.88 47.71 14.03
N LEU A 58 23.42 48.21 12.89
CA LEU A 58 22.01 48.14 12.50
C LEU A 58 21.66 46.77 11.90
N PHE A 59 22.56 46.22 11.09
CA PHE A 59 22.48 44.86 10.56
C PHE A 59 23.87 44.33 10.20
N GLN A 60 23.97 43.02 10.05
CA GLN A 60 25.19 42.33 9.65
C GLN A 60 24.95 41.45 8.43
N ILE A 61 25.96 41.36 7.56
CA ILE A 61 26.01 40.36 6.48
C ILE A 61 27.02 39.30 6.91
N PRO A 62 26.56 38.11 7.36
CA PRO A 62 27.45 37.03 7.75
C PRO A 62 28.07 36.36 6.52
N VAL A 63 29.38 36.15 6.57
CA VAL A 63 30.16 35.43 5.57
C VAL A 63 30.86 34.27 6.27
N THR A 64 30.58 33.05 5.84
CA THR A 64 31.25 31.84 6.33
C THR A 64 31.91 31.13 5.15
N VAL A 65 33.22 30.92 5.25
CA VAL A 65 34.01 30.19 4.26
C VAL A 65 34.52 28.91 4.89
N VAL A 66 34.28 27.78 4.23
CA VAL A 66 34.85 26.48 4.61
C VAL A 66 35.94 26.15 3.60
N GLN A 67 37.18 26.13 4.06
CA GLN A 67 38.33 25.69 3.27
C GLN A 67 38.59 24.22 3.61
N PRO A 68 38.41 23.27 2.68
CA PRO A 68 38.58 21.86 3.00
C PRO A 68 40.04 21.39 2.92
N HIS A 69 40.36 20.33 3.65
CA HIS A 69 41.51 19.48 3.37
C HIS A 69 41.31 18.77 2.03
N VAL A 70 42.34 18.74 1.20
CA VAL A 70 42.34 18.01 -0.08
C VAL A 70 43.34 16.87 0.01
N ILE A 71 42.88 15.65 -0.28
CA ILE A 71 43.70 14.44 -0.21
C ILE A 71 44.29 14.17 -1.59
N ASN A 72 45.60 13.91 -1.65
CA ASN A 72 46.25 13.45 -2.89
C ASN A 72 46.00 11.95 -3.09
N CYS A 73 44.98 11.61 -3.87
CA CYS A 73 44.56 10.22 -4.10
C CYS A 73 45.60 9.35 -4.81
N ASN A 74 46.65 9.93 -5.40
CA ASN A 74 47.76 9.16 -5.98
C ASN A 74 48.66 8.54 -4.91
N GLU A 75 48.68 9.12 -3.71
CA GLU A 75 49.51 8.67 -2.58
C GLU A 75 48.70 7.86 -1.57
N SER A 76 47.53 8.37 -1.16
CA SER A 76 46.68 7.76 -0.16
C SER A 76 45.23 8.20 -0.34
N VAL A 77 44.28 7.34 0.04
CA VAL A 77 42.86 7.69 0.18
C VAL A 77 42.45 7.88 1.64
N THR A 78 43.44 8.08 2.52
CA THR A 78 43.23 8.24 3.95
C THR A 78 43.55 9.66 4.36
N PHE A 79 42.61 10.30 5.05
CA PHE A 79 42.87 11.51 5.82
C PHE A 79 43.39 11.12 7.21
N GLU A 80 44.55 11.64 7.57
CA GLU A 80 45.08 11.57 8.94
C GLU A 80 45.08 12.97 9.54
N CYS A 81 44.57 13.11 10.76
CA CYS A 81 44.60 14.41 11.41
C CYS A 81 46.04 14.79 11.76
N THR A 82 46.39 16.05 11.50
CA THR A 82 47.69 16.60 11.88
C THR A 82 47.63 17.07 13.34
N SER A 83 48.41 16.44 14.22
CA SER A 83 48.56 16.85 15.61
C SER A 83 49.93 17.48 15.85
N THR A 84 50.01 18.43 16.78
CA THR A 84 51.27 18.99 17.28
C THR A 84 52.01 18.04 18.22
N LYS A 85 51.38 16.95 18.69
CA LYS A 85 52.00 15.92 19.53
C LYS A 85 52.78 14.93 18.68
N SER A 86 53.92 14.47 19.19
CA SER A 86 54.83 13.55 18.50
C SER A 86 54.23 12.17 18.21
N ASP A 87 53.20 11.76 18.94
CA ASP A 87 52.48 10.50 18.73
C ASP A 87 51.28 10.62 17.76
N GLY A 88 51.01 11.83 17.26
CA GLY A 88 49.91 12.12 16.35
C GLY A 88 48.53 12.13 17.01
N SER A 89 48.44 12.09 18.35
CA SER A 89 47.16 12.07 19.08
C SER A 89 46.61 13.48 19.31
N ILE A 90 45.27 13.60 19.33
CA ILE A 90 44.57 14.83 19.69
C ILE A 90 44.03 14.69 21.11
N GLU A 91 44.20 15.74 21.89
CA GLU A 91 43.69 15.81 23.25
C GLU A 91 42.22 16.25 23.29
N PHE A 92 41.38 15.42 23.90
CA PHE A 92 39.96 15.71 24.13
C PHE A 92 39.67 15.93 25.61
N GLN A 93 39.16 17.12 25.91
CA GLN A 93 38.57 17.53 27.18
C GLN A 93 37.04 17.51 27.09
N PRO A 94 36.29 17.61 28.21
CA PRO A 94 34.82 17.64 28.21
C PRO A 94 34.15 18.72 27.33
N ASN A 95 34.91 19.71 26.83
CA ASN A 95 34.44 20.77 25.92
C ASN A 95 35.16 20.78 24.56
N THR A 96 36.07 19.83 24.29
CA THR A 96 36.78 19.79 23.01
C THR A 96 35.85 19.25 21.93
N ILE A 97 35.62 20.08 20.91
CA ILE A 97 34.94 19.71 19.68
C ILE A 97 35.94 19.88 18.54
N GLN A 98 36.38 18.77 17.98
CA GLN A 98 37.25 18.74 16.81
C GLN A 98 36.38 18.66 15.56
N ARG A 99 36.57 19.58 14.61
CA ARG A 99 35.82 19.64 13.35
C ARG A 99 36.81 19.71 12.19
N ASP A 100 36.86 18.65 11.39
CA ASP A 100 37.66 18.61 10.18
C ASP A 100 36.74 18.69 8.96
N PHE A 101 37.08 19.58 8.02
CA PHE A 101 36.35 19.74 6.76
C PHE A 101 37.18 19.15 5.64
N ILE A 102 36.70 18.09 5.00
CA ILE A 102 37.49 17.26 4.10
C ILE A 102 36.79 17.19 2.74
N MET A 103 37.51 17.47 1.66
CA MET A 103 36.99 17.25 0.31
C MET A 103 36.95 15.75 0.05
N VAL A 104 35.76 15.20 -0.14
CA VAL A 104 35.59 13.77 -0.39
C VAL A 104 36.17 13.42 -1.77
N PRO A 105 37.09 12.45 -1.87
CA PRO A 105 37.69 12.03 -3.13
C PRO A 105 36.67 11.63 -4.19
N ARG A 106 36.99 11.94 -5.45
CA ARG A 106 36.25 11.41 -6.60
C ARG A 106 36.35 9.89 -6.63
N GLY A 107 35.20 9.23 -6.73
CA GLY A 107 35.04 7.78 -6.72
C GLY A 107 34.57 7.21 -5.39
N ALA A 108 34.63 7.98 -4.30
CA ALA A 108 34.22 7.51 -2.97
C ALA A 108 32.69 7.44 -2.82
N THR A 109 32.20 6.36 -2.21
CA THR A 109 30.78 6.16 -1.87
C THR A 109 30.55 5.87 -0.38
N TRP A 110 31.60 5.45 0.35
CA TRP A 110 31.58 5.39 1.81
C TRP A 110 32.94 5.73 2.40
N ALA A 111 32.94 6.04 3.70
CA ALA A 111 34.15 6.27 4.47
C ALA A 111 34.17 5.42 5.74
N VAL A 112 35.37 5.10 6.21
CA VAL A 112 35.62 4.34 7.43
C VAL A 112 36.43 5.20 8.38
N LEU A 113 35.77 5.69 9.43
CA LEU A 113 36.43 6.37 10.53
C LEU A 113 37.01 5.33 11.49
N ARG A 114 38.29 5.45 11.79
CA ARG A 114 39.02 4.62 12.74
C ARG A 114 39.49 5.46 13.91
N MET A 115 39.23 5.02 15.13
CA MET A 115 39.57 5.77 16.35
C MET A 115 40.21 4.86 17.39
N ARG A 116 41.27 5.33 18.04
CA ARG A 116 41.93 4.62 19.14
C ARG A 116 42.49 5.59 20.18
N SER A 117 42.41 5.22 21.46
CA SER A 117 43.07 5.95 22.54
C SER A 117 44.58 5.65 22.60
N THR A 118 45.40 6.68 22.76
CA THR A 118 46.86 6.54 22.97
C THR A 118 47.27 6.60 24.45
N ASP A 119 46.31 6.78 25.36
CA ASP A 119 46.57 6.84 26.81
C ASP A 119 47.12 5.49 27.32
N LYS A 120 48.38 5.48 27.75
CA LYS A 120 49.02 4.32 28.42
C LYS A 120 48.44 4.17 29.84
N ASN A 121 48.15 2.94 30.28
CA ASN A 121 47.68 2.59 31.64
C ASN A 121 46.20 2.85 31.97
N ARG A 122 45.32 2.83 30.97
CA ARG A 122 43.86 2.94 31.16
C ARG A 122 43.10 1.74 30.60
N GLU A 123 43.62 0.53 30.82
CA GLU A 123 43.14 -0.74 30.26
C GLU A 123 41.62 -1.00 30.48
N ASN A 124 40.97 -0.33 31.44
CA ASN A 124 39.54 -0.47 31.70
C ASN A 124 38.69 0.82 31.52
N LEU A 125 39.25 1.91 31.00
CA LEU A 125 38.53 3.18 30.81
C LEU A 125 38.15 3.39 29.34
N ILE A 126 36.85 3.20 29.05
CA ILE A 126 36.26 3.45 27.75
C ILE A 126 35.89 4.93 27.63
N GLY A 127 36.54 5.65 26.71
CA GLY A 127 36.14 6.99 26.30
C GLY A 127 34.90 6.94 25.42
N LYS A 128 33.88 7.77 25.70
CA LYS A 128 32.69 7.89 24.85
C LYS A 128 32.80 9.16 24.01
N PHE A 129 32.72 9.02 22.70
CA PHE A 129 32.84 10.14 21.76
C PHE A 129 31.57 10.24 20.93
N PHE A 130 31.04 11.45 20.80
CA PHE A 130 29.97 11.75 19.88
C PHE A 130 30.58 12.12 18.53
N VAL A 131 30.31 11.30 17.51
CA VAL A 131 30.72 11.55 16.14
C VAL A 131 29.49 12.04 15.36
N HIS A 132 29.63 13.17 14.69
CA HIS A 132 28.67 13.74 13.78
C HIS A 132 29.34 13.98 12.44
N THR A 133 28.86 13.28 11.41
CA THR A 133 29.30 13.49 10.03
C THR A 133 28.17 14.14 9.24
N MET A 134 28.50 15.10 8.37
CA MET A 134 27.49 15.83 7.60
C MET A 134 28.06 16.28 6.25
N GLN A 135 27.26 16.11 5.20
CA GLN A 135 27.49 16.73 3.88
C GLN A 135 26.24 17.52 3.48
N ILE A 136 26.44 18.78 3.09
CA ILE A 136 25.35 19.62 2.57
C ILE A 136 25.28 19.42 1.06
N LEU A 137 24.21 18.78 0.61
CA LEU A 137 23.96 18.54 -0.81
C LEU A 137 23.12 19.68 -1.42
N PRO A 138 23.25 19.94 -2.74
CA PRO A 138 22.54 21.03 -3.40
C PRO A 138 21.02 20.98 -3.19
N ARG A 139 20.46 22.01 -2.55
CA ARG A 139 19.01 22.19 -2.30
C ARG A 139 18.36 21.02 -1.53
N LEU A 140 19.12 20.33 -0.69
CA LEU A 140 18.62 19.26 0.17
C LEU A 140 18.82 19.63 1.65
N SER A 141 17.98 19.06 2.52
CA SER A 141 18.15 19.19 3.96
C SER A 141 19.51 18.62 4.40
N CYS A 142 20.13 19.23 5.42
CA CYS A 142 21.36 18.72 6.02
C CYS A 142 21.23 17.27 6.52
N ARG A 143 20.00 16.84 6.79
CA ARG A 143 19.66 15.51 7.30
C ARG A 143 19.69 14.40 6.25
N VAL A 144 19.85 14.75 4.97
CA VAL A 144 19.88 13.76 3.89
C VAL A 144 21.16 12.92 3.94
N LEU A 145 22.29 13.54 4.26
CA LEU A 145 23.59 12.88 4.35
C LEU A 145 24.27 13.23 5.68
N GLU A 146 23.62 12.82 6.78
CA GLU A 146 24.11 12.95 8.15
C GLU A 146 24.31 11.58 8.82
N THR A 147 25.29 11.47 9.72
CA THR A 147 25.39 10.33 10.65
C THR A 147 25.78 10.83 12.03
N MET A 148 25.00 10.46 13.04
CA MET A 148 25.25 10.79 14.45
C MET A 148 25.39 9.49 15.24
N LYS A 149 26.54 9.28 15.88
CA LYS A 149 26.78 8.05 16.66
C LYS A 149 27.69 8.30 17.85
N ILE A 150 27.35 7.68 18.98
CA ILE A 150 28.23 7.60 20.14
C ILE A 150 29.11 6.37 19.99
N LEU A 151 30.43 6.56 19.98
CA LEU A 151 31.42 5.51 19.86
C LEU A 151 32.17 5.31 21.20
N PRO A 152 32.21 4.08 21.74
CA PRO A 152 33.15 3.72 22.79
C PRO A 152 34.55 3.51 22.17
N VAL A 153 35.55 4.22 22.68
CA VAL A 153 36.93 4.18 22.20
C VAL A 153 37.84 3.82 23.37
N ASN A 154 38.70 2.82 23.18
CA ASN A 154 39.66 2.36 24.19
C ASN A 154 41.08 2.30 23.60
N SER A 155 42.04 1.87 24.41
CA SER A 155 43.46 1.76 24.02
C SER A 155 43.82 0.41 23.40
N GLU A 156 43.01 -0.62 23.60
CA GLU A 156 43.30 -1.99 23.16
C GLU A 156 42.97 -2.20 21.68
N ASN A 157 41.75 -1.85 21.29
CA ASN A 157 41.19 -2.12 19.97
C ASN A 157 40.83 -0.81 19.25
N GLU A 158 40.98 -0.82 17.93
CA GLU A 158 40.53 0.28 17.09
C GLU A 158 39.01 0.22 16.92
N THR A 159 38.32 1.31 17.24
CA THR A 159 36.87 1.46 17.03
C THR A 159 36.62 2.00 15.63
N THR A 160 35.77 1.33 14.87
CA THR A 160 35.42 1.72 13.49
C THR A 160 33.99 2.22 13.36
N LEU A 161 33.79 3.21 12.48
CA LEU A 161 32.49 3.69 12.04
C LEU A 161 32.47 3.81 10.52
N HIS A 162 31.58 3.05 9.89
CA HIS A 162 31.29 3.13 8.46
C HIS A 162 30.11 4.08 8.25
N PHE A 163 30.19 4.97 7.28
CA PHE A 163 29.10 5.86 6.90
C PHE A 163 29.18 6.23 5.42
N LEU A 164 28.04 6.60 4.85
CA LEU A 164 27.93 7.05 3.46
C LEU A 164 28.66 8.37 3.25
N CYS A 165 29.29 8.53 2.10
CA CYS A 165 29.76 9.82 1.64
C CYS A 165 29.55 9.98 0.14
N GLN A 166 29.44 11.24 -0.30
CA GLN A 166 29.31 11.59 -1.70
C GLN A 166 30.59 12.28 -2.18
N GLU A 167 31.13 11.80 -3.30
CA GLU A 167 32.27 12.39 -4.00
C GLU A 167 32.09 13.89 -4.29
N ASP A 168 33.22 14.61 -4.42
CA ASP A 168 33.29 16.01 -4.85
C ASP A 168 32.45 16.99 -3.99
N ASN A 169 32.20 16.63 -2.73
CA ASN A 169 31.51 17.45 -1.75
C ASN A 169 32.32 17.52 -0.45
N ILE A 170 32.21 18.65 0.27
CA ILE A 170 32.89 18.80 1.56
C ILE A 170 32.14 17.99 2.63
N LEU A 171 32.87 17.10 3.30
CA LEU A 171 32.44 16.39 4.50
C LEU A 171 32.90 17.14 5.74
N GLU A 172 31.96 17.42 6.64
CA GLU A 172 32.28 17.79 8.01
C GLU A 172 32.37 16.51 8.86
N LEU A 173 33.54 16.27 9.47
CA LEU A 173 33.75 15.27 10.51
C LEU A 173 33.88 15.99 11.85
N CYS A 174 32.83 15.96 12.66
CA CYS A 174 32.81 16.53 14.00
C CYS A 174 32.91 15.42 15.05
N ILE A 175 33.94 15.48 15.90
CA ILE A 175 34.17 14.55 17.01
C ILE A 175 34.18 15.36 18.30
N ALA A 176 33.35 14.98 19.27
CA ALA A 176 33.29 15.60 20.58
C ALA A 176 33.37 14.54 21.68
N LYS A 177 33.99 14.87 22.82
CA LYS A 177 33.94 13.99 23.98
C LYS A 177 32.55 14.06 24.61
N TYR A 178 31.93 12.92 24.89
CA TYR A 178 30.59 12.88 25.47
C TYR A 178 30.60 13.45 26.89
N TRP A 179 29.66 14.34 27.22
CA TRP A 179 29.72 15.18 28.42
C TRP A 179 29.87 14.40 29.74
N SER A 180 29.32 13.19 29.83
CA SER A 180 29.34 12.37 31.04
C SER A 180 30.63 11.56 31.22
N ASN A 181 31.59 11.68 30.29
CA ASN A 181 32.87 11.00 30.32
C ASN A 181 33.95 11.98 30.78
N TYR A 182 34.32 11.90 32.05
CA TYR A 182 35.22 12.85 32.71
C TYR A 182 36.68 12.73 32.25
N GLY A 183 37.47 13.76 32.57
CA GLY A 183 38.92 13.80 32.38
C GLY A 183 39.38 14.04 30.94
N THR A 184 40.70 14.01 30.76
CA THR A 184 41.39 14.11 29.46
C THR A 184 41.50 12.76 28.79
N THR A 185 41.37 12.70 27.46
CA THR A 185 41.68 11.50 26.67
C THR A 185 42.42 11.87 25.39
N HIS A 186 43.47 11.12 25.02
CA HIS A 186 44.20 11.33 23.77
C HIS A 186 43.74 10.32 22.72
N ILE A 187 43.20 10.80 21.61
CA ILE A 187 42.69 9.95 20.53
C ILE A 187 43.50 10.19 19.26
N LYS A 188 43.92 9.10 18.62
CA LYS A 188 44.34 9.09 17.22
C LYS A 188 43.17 8.61 16.37
N TYR A 189 42.87 9.32 15.28
CA TYR A 189 41.89 8.88 14.31
C TYR A 189 42.33 9.12 12.88
N SER A 190 41.77 8.32 11.98
CA SER A 190 41.94 8.45 10.54
C SER A 190 40.62 8.18 9.83
N LEU A 191 40.48 8.74 8.63
CA LEU A 191 39.31 8.56 7.80
C LEU A 191 39.74 8.02 6.45
N GLU A 192 39.41 6.75 6.19
CA GLU A 192 39.75 6.05 4.95
C GLU A 192 38.56 6.08 3.98
N TYR A 193 38.78 6.53 2.76
CA TYR A 193 37.75 6.56 1.71
C TYR A 193 37.79 5.30 0.85
N HIS A 194 36.59 4.87 0.48
CA HIS A 194 36.37 3.71 -0.36
C HIS A 194 35.19 3.99 -1.30
N GLY A 195 35.04 3.21 -2.36
CA GLY A 195 33.87 3.36 -3.20
C GLY A 195 33.74 2.31 -4.27
N ILE A 196 32.49 1.90 -4.51
CA ILE A 196 32.07 1.09 -5.63
C ILE A 196 30.84 1.77 -6.20
N LYS A 197 30.87 2.13 -7.49
CA LYS A 197 29.72 2.77 -8.14
C LYS A 197 29.41 2.15 -9.48
N ALA A 198 28.14 2.26 -9.88
CA ALA A 198 27.70 1.92 -11.22
C ALA A 198 27.88 3.15 -12.15
N ASN A 199 28.60 2.98 -13.26
CA ASN A 199 28.94 4.04 -14.20
C ASN A 199 27.90 4.21 -15.33
N ASN A 200 27.01 3.24 -15.50
CA ASN A 200 25.96 3.31 -16.51
C ASN A 200 24.85 4.31 -16.13
N THR A 201 24.14 4.84 -17.14
CA THR A 201 22.98 5.71 -16.92
C THR A 201 21.82 4.93 -16.31
N ASN A 202 21.20 5.45 -15.24
CA ASN A 202 20.05 4.86 -14.54
C ASN A 202 20.28 3.41 -14.05
N PRO A 203 21.36 3.12 -13.31
CA PRO A 203 21.72 1.75 -12.94
C PRO A 203 20.70 1.09 -12.02
N TYR A 204 20.03 1.87 -11.18
CA TYR A 204 19.10 1.35 -10.17
C TYR A 204 17.62 1.40 -10.60
N ILE A 205 17.36 1.62 -11.89
CA ILE A 205 15.99 1.63 -12.45
C ILE A 205 15.91 0.60 -13.58
N MET A 206 15.07 -0.42 -13.41
CA MET A 206 14.90 -1.51 -14.37
C MET A 206 13.43 -1.67 -14.79
N PRO A 207 13.07 -1.35 -16.03
CA PRO A 207 11.76 -1.68 -16.59
C PRO A 207 11.68 -3.14 -17.04
N ALA A 208 10.62 -3.86 -16.65
CA ALA A 208 10.43 -5.27 -16.95
C ALA A 208 10.46 -5.60 -18.46
N ALA A 209 9.88 -4.73 -19.31
CA ALA A 209 9.81 -4.92 -20.76
C ALA A 209 11.08 -4.54 -21.54
N ARG A 210 12.13 -3.99 -20.90
CA ARG A 210 13.35 -3.55 -21.61
C ARG A 210 14.42 -4.63 -21.75
N GLY A 211 14.08 -5.90 -21.49
CA GLY A 211 14.99 -7.02 -21.61
C GLY A 211 16.01 -7.08 -20.46
N ILE A 212 17.19 -7.61 -20.75
CA ILE A 212 18.26 -7.79 -19.76
C ILE A 212 18.86 -6.43 -19.37
N HIS A 213 18.91 -6.15 -18.07
CA HIS A 213 19.48 -4.92 -17.53
C HIS A 213 20.99 -5.07 -17.32
N LYS A 214 21.76 -4.08 -17.75
CA LYS A 214 23.23 -4.07 -17.67
C LYS A 214 23.68 -3.12 -16.55
N LEU A 215 24.69 -3.52 -15.78
CA LEU A 215 25.30 -2.76 -14.69
C LEU A 215 26.82 -2.73 -14.87
N ASP A 216 27.40 -1.54 -14.96
CA ASP A 216 28.84 -1.36 -15.20
C ASP A 216 29.50 -0.81 -13.94
N PHE A 217 30.19 -1.66 -13.17
CA PHE A 217 30.78 -1.27 -11.89
C PHE A 217 32.24 -0.84 -12.02
N VAL A 218 32.62 0.20 -11.28
CA VAL A 218 33.99 0.66 -11.07
C VAL A 218 34.23 0.89 -9.57
N ALA A 219 35.47 0.82 -9.13
CA ALA A 219 35.84 1.08 -7.73
C ALA A 219 36.93 2.15 -7.63
N LEU A 220 36.90 2.94 -6.55
CA LEU A 220 37.92 3.94 -6.24
C LEU A 220 39.32 3.31 -6.11
N LYS A 221 39.38 2.20 -5.38
CA LYS A 221 40.56 1.35 -5.22
C LYS A 221 40.16 -0.11 -5.42
N SER A 222 41.11 -1.02 -5.29
CA SER A 222 40.79 -2.45 -5.38
C SER A 222 39.83 -2.85 -4.25
N GLU A 223 38.59 -3.24 -4.59
CA GLU A 223 37.51 -3.52 -3.63
C GLU A 223 36.81 -4.86 -3.92
N ASP A 224 36.29 -5.53 -2.89
CA ASP A 224 35.52 -6.76 -3.04
C ASP A 224 34.06 -6.46 -3.45
N LEU A 225 33.73 -6.74 -4.71
CA LEU A 225 32.38 -6.59 -5.28
C LEU A 225 31.55 -7.87 -5.05
N GLN A 226 30.43 -7.74 -4.35
CA GLN A 226 29.38 -8.75 -4.22
C GLN A 226 28.01 -8.07 -4.17
N PRO A 227 27.41 -7.78 -5.34
CA PRO A 227 26.18 -7.04 -5.42
C PRO A 227 24.98 -7.90 -5.05
N GLN A 228 24.00 -7.28 -4.40
CA GLN A 228 22.75 -7.92 -4.02
C GLN A 228 21.58 -6.96 -4.25
N ILE A 229 20.59 -7.40 -5.02
CA ILE A 229 19.37 -6.62 -5.29
C ILE A 229 18.19 -7.34 -4.65
N GLN A 230 17.55 -6.67 -3.70
CA GLN A 230 16.39 -7.18 -2.97
C GLN A 230 15.21 -6.23 -3.13
N LEU A 231 14.12 -6.69 -3.76
CA LEU A 231 12.86 -5.94 -3.82
C LEU A 231 12.03 -6.27 -2.58
N LYS A 232 11.67 -5.26 -1.80
CA LYS A 232 11.05 -5.41 -0.47
C LYS A 232 9.61 -4.92 -0.42
N THR A 233 9.22 -4.05 -1.35
CA THR A 233 7.92 -3.40 -1.38
C THR A 233 7.32 -3.42 -2.77
N ALA A 234 5.98 -3.45 -2.83
CA ALA A 234 5.19 -3.30 -4.04
C ALA A 234 4.39 -2.00 -3.95
N ALA A 235 4.55 -1.11 -4.93
CA ALA A 235 3.91 0.19 -4.94
C ALA A 235 2.67 0.19 -5.85
N VAL A 236 1.56 0.69 -5.32
CA VAL A 236 0.31 0.93 -6.04
C VAL A 236 0.06 2.43 -6.10
N VAL A 237 -0.24 2.93 -7.30
CA VAL A 237 -0.60 4.34 -7.49
C VAL A 237 -2.11 4.50 -7.30
N LEU A 238 -2.50 5.35 -6.36
CA LEU A 238 -3.88 5.71 -6.08
C LEU A 238 -4.19 7.04 -6.76
N ARG A 239 -5.20 7.05 -7.63
CA ARG A 239 -5.73 8.28 -8.23
C ARG A 239 -6.92 8.78 -7.41
N PRO A 240 -7.13 10.10 -7.30
CA PRO A 240 -8.27 10.63 -6.58
C PRO A 240 -9.57 10.20 -7.27
N THR A 241 -10.52 9.66 -6.50
CA THR A 241 -11.88 9.32 -6.96
C THR A 241 -12.81 10.52 -6.90
N GLU A 242 -12.55 11.43 -5.96
CA GLU A 242 -13.23 12.71 -5.79
C GLU A 242 -12.18 13.75 -5.37
N ALA A 243 -12.38 14.97 -5.82
CA ALA A 243 -11.60 16.13 -5.41
C ALA A 243 -12.56 17.31 -5.26
N LYS A 244 -12.53 18.01 -4.13
CA LYS A 244 -13.49 19.08 -3.86
C LYS A 244 -12.82 20.26 -3.18
N ILE A 245 -12.88 21.40 -3.84
CA ILE A 245 -12.38 22.66 -3.29
C ILE A 245 -13.52 23.40 -2.60
N THR A 246 -13.34 23.72 -1.33
CA THR A 246 -14.33 24.44 -0.51
C THR A 246 -13.66 25.45 0.41
N PRO A 247 -14.28 26.59 0.72
CA PRO A 247 -13.80 27.47 1.78
C PRO A 247 -13.82 26.73 3.13
N LEU A 248 -12.84 27.02 3.98
CA LEU A 248 -12.85 26.59 5.38
C LEU A 248 -13.67 27.57 6.24
N SER A 249 -13.57 27.46 7.56
CA SER A 249 -14.34 28.29 8.48
C SER A 249 -14.01 29.78 8.31
N ALA A 250 -15.02 30.62 8.12
CA ALA A 250 -14.89 32.07 8.09
C ALA A 250 -14.52 32.68 9.46
N LEU A 251 -14.61 31.91 10.55
CA LEU A 251 -14.29 32.36 11.91
C LEU A 251 -12.89 31.94 12.36
N ARG A 252 -12.37 30.82 11.84
CA ARG A 252 -11.10 30.22 12.29
C ARG A 252 -10.01 30.28 11.23
N ASP A 253 -10.35 29.95 9.99
CA ASP A 253 -9.39 29.70 8.90
C ASP A 253 -9.35 30.90 7.95
N VAL A 254 -9.13 32.09 8.52
CA VAL A 254 -9.01 33.35 7.79
C VAL A 254 -7.76 34.07 8.30
N ILE A 255 -6.78 34.26 7.42
CA ILE A 255 -5.60 35.05 7.74
C ILE A 255 -6.03 36.53 7.76
N PRO A 256 -5.64 37.31 8.79
CA PRO A 256 -6.05 38.71 8.91
C PRO A 256 -5.85 39.57 7.66
N GLU A 257 -6.75 40.55 7.62
CA GLU A 257 -7.30 41.31 6.48
C GLU A 257 -8.19 40.51 5.50
N GLY A 258 -8.76 39.39 5.95
CA GLY A 258 -9.88 38.72 5.25
C GLY A 258 -9.44 37.69 4.20
N ARG A 259 -8.20 37.20 4.29
CA ARG A 259 -7.66 36.18 3.39
C ARG A 259 -8.20 34.80 3.79
N GLN A 260 -9.34 34.43 3.21
CA GLN A 260 -10.00 33.15 3.43
C GLN A 260 -9.10 31.98 3.00
N ILE A 261 -8.90 31.01 3.89
CA ILE A 261 -8.22 29.76 3.54
C ILE A 261 -9.24 28.79 2.94
N TYR A 262 -8.86 28.15 1.83
CA TYR A 262 -9.63 27.09 1.19
C TYR A 262 -8.96 25.74 1.44
N GLN A 263 -9.74 24.67 1.35
CA GLN A 263 -9.25 23.31 1.30
C GLN A 263 -9.56 22.67 -0.05
N ASN A 264 -8.65 21.85 -0.55
CA ASN A 264 -8.92 20.82 -1.55
C ASN A 264 -8.92 19.45 -0.86
N MET A 265 -10.09 18.81 -0.83
CA MET A 265 -10.28 17.50 -0.23
C MET A 265 -10.22 16.43 -1.32
N LEU A 266 -9.13 15.65 -1.34
CA LEU A 266 -8.92 14.55 -2.27
C LEU A 266 -9.30 13.22 -1.59
N THR A 267 -10.18 12.43 -2.20
CA THR A 267 -10.60 11.11 -1.71
C THR A 267 -9.98 10.01 -2.58
N PHE A 268 -9.47 8.96 -1.95
CA PHE A 268 -8.87 7.79 -2.60
C PHE A 268 -9.47 6.50 -2.01
N VAL A 269 -9.45 5.43 -2.80
CA VAL A 269 -9.87 4.08 -2.37
C VAL A 269 -8.68 3.13 -2.45
N LEU A 270 -8.41 2.44 -1.35
CA LEU A 270 -7.36 1.43 -1.23
C LEU A 270 -8.00 0.07 -0.97
N GLN A 271 -7.69 -0.92 -1.80
CA GLN A 271 -8.15 -2.29 -1.64
C GLN A 271 -7.02 -3.17 -1.11
N VAL A 272 -7.27 -3.82 0.03
CA VAL A 272 -6.32 -4.74 0.67
C VAL A 272 -6.89 -6.16 0.57
N ALA A 273 -6.31 -7.00 -0.29
CA ALA A 273 -6.81 -8.36 -0.54
C ALA A 273 -6.46 -9.34 0.60
N LYS A 274 -5.37 -9.08 1.32
CA LYS A 274 -4.86 -9.88 2.43
C LYS A 274 -4.20 -8.95 3.44
N ALA A 275 -4.27 -9.32 4.72
CA ALA A 275 -3.61 -8.59 5.79
C ALA A 275 -2.12 -8.33 5.49
N GLN A 276 -1.69 -7.06 5.50
CA GLN A 276 -0.35 -6.65 5.08
C GLN A 276 0.05 -5.31 5.71
N GLU A 277 1.36 -5.08 5.88
CA GLU A 277 1.89 -3.78 6.27
C GLU A 277 1.94 -2.84 5.07
N VAL A 278 1.29 -1.69 5.19
CA VAL A 278 1.15 -0.69 4.13
C VAL A 278 1.56 0.69 4.64
N ALA A 279 2.41 1.39 3.90
CA ALA A 279 2.66 2.83 4.07
C ALA A 279 1.96 3.61 2.97
N VAL A 280 1.44 4.80 3.26
CA VAL A 280 0.80 5.67 2.28
C VAL A 280 1.43 7.05 2.34
N TYR A 281 1.63 7.67 1.18
CA TYR A 281 2.14 9.03 1.08
C TYR A 281 1.68 9.71 -0.21
N ALA A 282 1.69 11.04 -0.20
CA ALA A 282 1.44 11.87 -1.39
C ALA A 282 2.79 12.34 -1.96
N PRO A 283 3.25 11.83 -3.12
CA PRO A 283 4.62 12.06 -3.60
C PRO A 283 5.02 13.53 -3.74
N LEU A 284 4.09 14.39 -4.16
CA LEU A 284 4.36 15.82 -4.39
C LEU A 284 4.66 16.61 -3.11
N PHE A 285 4.19 16.13 -1.95
CA PHE A 285 4.22 16.89 -0.70
C PHE A 285 5.12 16.24 0.35
N ASN A 286 5.23 14.90 0.34
CA ASN A 286 5.83 14.09 1.39
C ASN A 286 7.29 14.40 1.75
N SER A 287 8.07 15.07 0.90
CA SER A 287 9.46 15.44 1.23
C SER A 287 9.59 16.80 1.93
N LEU A 288 8.53 17.62 1.95
CA LEU A 288 8.56 19.00 2.41
C LEU A 288 7.63 19.17 3.61
N LEU A 289 7.97 20.09 4.52
CA LEU A 289 7.07 20.44 5.63
C LEU A 289 6.92 21.96 5.75
N TYR A 290 8.01 22.69 5.89
CA TYR A 290 7.99 24.14 6.17
C TYR A 290 8.20 24.98 4.91
N GLU A 291 9.01 24.47 3.99
CA GLU A 291 9.37 25.06 2.71
C GLU A 291 8.34 24.76 1.60
N ALA A 292 7.24 24.10 1.95
CA ALA A 292 6.17 23.76 1.03
C ALA A 292 5.32 24.99 0.67
N GLU A 293 4.88 25.08 -0.59
CA GLU A 293 3.93 26.11 -1.04
C GLU A 293 2.55 25.95 -0.39
N PHE A 294 2.17 24.71 -0.05
CA PHE A 294 0.88 24.39 0.58
C PHE A 294 1.06 24.23 2.09
N GLU A 295 0.12 24.76 2.87
CA GLU A 295 0.19 24.77 4.34
C GLU A 295 -0.38 23.50 5.00
N SER A 296 -0.79 22.49 4.21
CA SER A 296 -1.32 21.23 4.72
C SER A 296 -1.18 20.10 3.71
N GLN A 297 -0.88 18.90 4.21
CA GLN A 297 -0.83 17.64 3.47
C GLN A 297 -1.31 16.44 4.32
N LEU A 298 -2.03 16.72 5.41
CA LEU A 298 -2.53 15.70 6.32
C LEU A 298 -3.45 14.75 5.56
N TRP A 299 -3.20 13.46 5.69
CA TRP A 299 -4.10 12.42 5.20
C TRP A 299 -4.61 11.57 6.36
N MET A 300 -5.87 11.13 6.25
CA MET A 300 -6.53 10.22 7.17
C MET A 300 -7.10 9.03 6.40
N MET A 301 -6.85 7.83 6.88
CA MET A 301 -7.34 6.57 6.34
C MET A 301 -8.45 6.02 7.23
N PHE A 302 -9.53 5.58 6.60
CA PHE A 302 -10.73 5.08 7.25
C PHE A 302 -11.09 3.69 6.72
N ASP A 303 -11.64 2.83 7.58
CA ASP A 303 -12.20 1.55 7.15
C ASP A 303 -13.61 1.70 6.56
N ALA A 304 -14.20 0.58 6.14
CA ALA A 304 -15.56 0.52 5.59
C ALA A 304 -16.65 1.06 6.55
N ASN A 305 -16.37 1.08 7.86
CA ASN A 305 -17.27 1.59 8.90
C ASN A 305 -17.00 3.07 9.24
N LYS A 306 -16.14 3.75 8.48
CA LYS A 306 -15.69 5.14 8.68
C LYS A 306 -14.81 5.34 9.92
N ALA A 307 -14.40 4.27 10.60
CA ALA A 307 -13.47 4.37 11.71
C ALA A 307 -12.07 4.72 11.19
N MET A 308 -11.39 5.65 11.86
CA MET A 308 -10.04 6.07 11.46
C MET A 308 -9.03 5.00 11.85
N VAL A 309 -8.26 4.52 10.87
CA VAL A 309 -7.27 3.44 11.03
C VAL A 309 -5.86 4.01 11.13
N ALA A 310 -5.55 5.03 10.33
CA ALA A 310 -4.25 5.67 10.30
C ALA A 310 -4.36 7.12 9.85
N CYS A 311 -3.34 7.91 10.16
CA CYS A 311 -3.15 9.24 9.61
C CYS A 311 -1.66 9.51 9.43
N GLY A 312 -1.32 10.43 8.53
CA GLY A 312 0.07 10.82 8.29
C GLY A 312 0.19 12.15 7.57
N ASP A 313 1.43 12.63 7.49
CA ASP A 313 1.82 13.95 7.00
C ASP A 313 3.16 13.81 6.22
N ALA A 314 4.01 14.83 6.23
CA ALA A 314 5.37 14.77 5.70
C ALA A 314 6.11 13.49 6.14
N HIS A 315 6.88 12.93 5.21
CA HIS A 315 7.71 11.74 5.40
C HIS A 315 6.96 10.45 5.80
N SER A 316 5.65 10.36 5.53
CA SER A 316 4.83 9.20 5.89
C SER A 316 5.16 7.91 5.12
N HIS A 317 5.91 7.98 4.02
CA HIS A 317 6.41 6.79 3.28
C HIS A 317 7.26 5.81 4.12
N LYS A 318 7.75 6.25 5.30
CA LYS A 318 8.52 5.42 6.24
C LYS A 318 7.66 4.73 7.31
N VAL A 319 6.39 5.11 7.44
CA VAL A 319 5.51 4.64 8.51
C VAL A 319 4.53 3.60 7.94
N TYR A 320 4.68 2.35 8.38
CA TYR A 320 3.85 1.24 7.95
C TYR A 320 2.77 0.93 8.98
N THR A 321 1.52 0.82 8.51
CA THR A 321 0.38 0.35 9.31
C THR A 321 -0.04 -1.03 8.82
N LYS A 322 -0.25 -1.97 9.73
CA LYS A 322 -0.82 -3.27 9.39
C LYS A 322 -2.31 -3.10 9.12
N LEU A 323 -2.71 -3.36 7.87
CA LEU A 323 -4.10 -3.31 7.43
C LEU A 323 -4.62 -4.73 7.26
N GLU A 324 -5.86 -4.97 7.72
CA GLU A 324 -6.56 -6.23 7.47
C GLU A 324 -7.21 -6.21 6.07
N LYS A 325 -7.67 -7.37 5.61
CA LYS A 325 -8.39 -7.47 4.33
C LYS A 325 -9.62 -6.56 4.35
N GLY A 326 -9.80 -5.76 3.30
CA GLY A 326 -10.94 -4.87 3.17
C GLY A 326 -10.69 -3.68 2.26
N GLU A 327 -11.72 -2.87 2.13
CA GLU A 327 -11.69 -1.58 1.45
C GLU A 327 -11.44 -0.47 2.47
N TYR A 328 -10.57 0.46 2.11
CA TYR A 328 -10.24 1.64 2.92
C TYR A 328 -10.43 2.91 2.10
N THR A 329 -10.95 3.95 2.74
CA THR A 329 -11.07 5.29 2.18
C THR A 329 -9.97 6.17 2.75
N ILE A 330 -9.17 6.81 1.90
CA ILE A 330 -8.15 7.77 2.32
C ILE A 330 -8.61 9.17 1.90
N LYS A 331 -8.53 10.12 2.82
CA LYS A 331 -8.79 11.53 2.55
C LYS A 331 -7.51 12.31 2.77
N LEU A 332 -7.12 13.13 1.79
CA LEU A 332 -5.98 14.05 1.85
C LEU A 332 -6.51 15.48 1.80
N GLN A 333 -6.18 16.28 2.79
CA GLN A 333 -6.52 17.70 2.83
C GLN A 333 -5.31 18.53 2.43
N LEU A 334 -5.48 19.32 1.37
CA LEU A 334 -4.54 20.38 1.00
C LEU A 334 -5.17 21.72 1.32
N ARG A 335 -4.41 22.65 1.90
CA ARG A 335 -4.89 23.98 2.29
C ARG A 335 -4.07 25.06 1.61
N HIS A 336 -4.77 26.10 1.18
CA HIS A 336 -4.14 27.30 0.63
C HIS A 336 -5.17 28.45 0.56
N GLU A 337 -4.73 29.69 0.69
CA GLU A 337 -5.60 30.87 0.53
C GLU A 337 -5.94 31.18 -0.94
N LYS A 338 -5.01 30.86 -1.85
CA LYS A 338 -5.18 31.03 -3.29
C LYS A 338 -5.79 29.77 -3.89
N ARG A 339 -7.05 29.88 -4.31
CA ARG A 339 -7.84 28.78 -4.87
C ARG A 339 -7.25 28.22 -6.18
N ASP A 340 -6.69 29.06 -7.03
CA ASP A 340 -6.08 28.67 -8.30
C ASP A 340 -4.86 27.75 -8.12
N LEU A 341 -4.12 27.86 -7.00
CA LEU A 341 -3.05 26.92 -6.68
C LEU A 341 -3.58 25.55 -6.27
N LEU A 342 -4.72 25.50 -5.56
CA LEU A 342 -5.38 24.23 -5.22
C LEU A 342 -5.90 23.50 -6.46
N GLU A 343 -6.37 24.23 -7.47
CA GLU A 343 -6.84 23.67 -8.75
C GLU A 343 -5.71 22.99 -9.53
N LYS A 344 -4.47 23.47 -9.41
CA LYS A 344 -3.28 22.84 -10.04
C LYS A 344 -2.92 21.47 -9.48
N VAL A 345 -3.37 21.15 -8.26
CA VAL A 345 -3.09 19.89 -7.56
C VAL A 345 -4.33 19.00 -7.42
N TYR A 346 -5.38 19.28 -8.20
CA TYR A 346 -6.65 18.54 -8.15
C TYR A 346 -6.52 17.05 -8.55
N GLU A 347 -5.52 16.71 -9.37
CA GLU A 347 -5.23 15.33 -9.79
C GLU A 347 -4.06 14.69 -9.02
N ALA A 348 -3.61 15.29 -7.92
CA ALA A 348 -2.49 14.77 -7.14
C ALA A 348 -2.75 13.33 -6.70
N ASN A 349 -1.83 12.43 -7.02
CA ASN A 349 -1.92 11.02 -6.69
C ASN A 349 -1.36 10.74 -5.28
N MET A 350 -1.74 9.59 -4.74
CA MET A 350 -1.05 8.98 -3.60
C MET A 350 -0.39 7.67 -4.03
N VAL A 351 0.56 7.20 -3.22
CA VAL A 351 1.21 5.91 -3.41
C VAL A 351 1.03 5.08 -2.15
N ALA A 352 0.58 3.84 -2.31
CA ALA A 352 0.53 2.83 -1.26
C ALA A 352 1.68 1.84 -1.46
N LEU A 353 2.56 1.72 -0.46
CA LEU A 353 3.70 0.81 -0.42
C LEU A 353 3.32 -0.42 0.41
N PHE A 354 3.11 -1.55 -0.25
CA PHE A 354 2.85 -2.83 0.40
C PHE A 354 4.16 -3.55 0.67
N LYS A 355 4.46 -3.83 1.94
CA LYS A 355 5.66 -4.58 2.31
C LYS A 355 5.48 -6.06 1.97
N LEU A 356 6.38 -6.60 1.15
CA LEU A 356 6.33 -8.01 0.75
C LEU A 356 6.64 -8.91 1.94
N SER A 357 5.93 -10.04 2.05
CA SER A 357 6.20 -11.02 3.10
C SER A 357 7.59 -11.65 2.96
N ASN A 358 8.03 -11.84 1.72
CA ASN A 358 9.38 -12.29 1.37
C ASN A 358 9.96 -11.32 0.33
N ALA A 359 11.19 -10.86 0.55
CA ALA A 359 11.88 -10.05 -0.43
C ALA A 359 12.18 -10.86 -1.70
N ILE A 360 12.01 -10.24 -2.87
CA ILE A 360 12.33 -10.86 -4.16
C ILE A 360 13.79 -10.54 -4.49
N ASN A 361 14.63 -11.56 -4.48
CA ASN A 361 16.03 -11.44 -4.87
C ASN A 361 16.18 -11.50 -6.39
N MET A 362 16.94 -10.57 -6.96
CA MET A 362 17.33 -10.61 -8.37
C MET A 362 18.72 -11.21 -8.51
N ASP A 363 18.85 -12.14 -9.47
CA ASP A 363 20.10 -12.83 -9.74
C ASP A 363 20.97 -11.99 -10.70
N LEU A 364 22.28 -11.90 -10.41
CA LEU A 364 23.26 -11.23 -11.26
C LEU A 364 24.12 -12.25 -12.01
N TYR A 365 24.59 -11.87 -13.19
CA TYR A 365 25.36 -12.72 -14.10
C TYR A 365 26.54 -11.95 -14.70
N ASP A 366 27.67 -12.63 -14.90
CA ASP A 366 28.89 -12.06 -15.50
C ASP A 366 28.89 -12.09 -17.04
N HIS A 367 28.11 -13.00 -17.63
CA HIS A 367 27.97 -13.15 -19.07
C HIS A 367 26.51 -13.03 -19.51
N TYR A 368 26.28 -12.28 -20.60
CA TYR A 368 24.94 -12.05 -21.16
C TYR A 368 24.20 -13.35 -21.49
N ASN A 369 24.87 -14.31 -22.15
CA ASN A 369 24.25 -15.58 -22.52
C ASN A 369 23.89 -16.47 -21.30
N ASN A 370 24.65 -16.37 -20.21
CA ASN A 370 24.33 -17.05 -18.95
C ASN A 370 23.11 -16.40 -18.29
N CYS A 371 22.99 -15.08 -18.37
CA CYS A 371 21.81 -14.33 -17.90
C CYS A 371 20.56 -14.73 -18.68
N LEU A 372 20.65 -14.78 -20.01
CA LEU A 372 19.54 -15.16 -20.91
C LEU A 372 19.02 -16.58 -20.62
N THR A 373 19.92 -17.51 -20.32
CA THR A 373 19.57 -18.93 -20.11
C THR A 373 19.41 -19.32 -18.64
N GLY A 374 19.60 -18.38 -17.70
CA GLY A 374 19.52 -18.63 -16.26
C GLY A 374 20.56 -19.63 -15.72
N ARG A 375 21.75 -19.70 -16.34
CA ARG A 375 22.83 -20.64 -15.97
C ARG A 375 23.67 -20.11 -14.78
N ARG A 376 25.00 -20.13 -14.90
CA ARG A 376 25.93 -19.77 -13.81
C ARG A 376 25.72 -18.32 -13.37
N LYS A 377 25.35 -18.15 -12.10
CA LYS A 377 25.19 -16.84 -11.43
C LYS A 377 26.55 -16.27 -11.04
N PHE A 378 26.62 -14.96 -10.96
CA PHE A 378 27.76 -14.24 -10.40
C PHE A 378 27.79 -14.39 -8.87
N THR A 379 28.99 -14.55 -8.30
CA THR A 379 29.18 -14.72 -6.84
C THR A 379 29.89 -13.52 -6.21
N ASN A 380 31.12 -13.24 -6.64
CA ASN A 380 31.92 -12.07 -6.23
C ASN A 380 33.13 -11.91 -7.16
N CYS A 381 33.80 -10.77 -7.09
CA CYS A 381 35.14 -10.58 -7.63
C CYS A 381 35.83 -9.37 -6.97
N VAL A 382 37.14 -9.28 -7.12
CA VAL A 382 37.87 -8.04 -6.82
C VAL A 382 37.68 -7.08 -7.99
N LEU A 383 37.15 -5.90 -7.71
CA LEU A 383 36.90 -4.80 -8.64
C LEU A 383 38.04 -3.78 -8.59
N LYS A 384 38.41 -3.23 -9.74
CA LYS A 384 39.39 -2.14 -9.88
C LYS A 384 38.72 -0.95 -10.58
N ASP A 385 39.41 0.18 -10.65
CA ASP A 385 38.93 1.38 -11.34
C ASP A 385 38.72 1.13 -12.85
N THR A 386 39.67 0.45 -13.50
CA THR A 386 39.58 0.11 -14.92
C THR A 386 40.11 -1.31 -15.22
N PRO A 387 39.52 -2.03 -16.20
CA PRO A 387 38.25 -1.75 -16.88
C PRO A 387 37.03 -2.03 -15.98
N ALA A 388 35.89 -1.43 -16.29
CA ALA A 388 34.65 -1.63 -15.55
C ALA A 388 34.18 -3.11 -15.58
N LYS A 389 33.69 -3.61 -14.44
CA LYS A 389 33.07 -4.93 -14.35
C LYS A 389 31.61 -4.86 -14.77
N VAL A 390 31.29 -5.52 -15.89
CA VAL A 390 29.92 -5.61 -16.38
C VAL A 390 29.20 -6.80 -15.75
N LEU A 391 28.01 -6.55 -15.22
CA LEU A 391 27.07 -7.57 -14.75
C LEU A 391 25.69 -7.36 -15.41
N TYR A 392 24.91 -8.44 -15.44
CA TYR A 392 23.59 -8.48 -16.08
C TYR A 392 22.51 -9.00 -15.12
N VAL A 393 21.31 -8.45 -15.24
CA VAL A 393 20.13 -8.84 -14.46
C VAL A 393 18.97 -9.16 -15.43
N ALA A 394 18.43 -10.37 -15.33
CA ALA A 394 17.30 -10.79 -16.15
C ALA A 394 15.96 -10.26 -15.57
N PRO A 395 14.94 -9.99 -16.41
CA PRO A 395 13.58 -9.73 -15.95
C PRO A 395 13.05 -10.84 -15.04
N LEU A 396 12.19 -10.49 -14.09
CA LEU A 396 11.59 -11.48 -13.20
C LEU A 396 10.64 -12.41 -13.97
N PRO A 397 10.75 -13.74 -13.81
CA PRO A 397 9.79 -14.67 -14.38
C PRO A 397 8.39 -14.47 -13.81
N GLN A 398 7.37 -14.67 -14.65
CA GLN A 398 5.96 -14.53 -14.24
C GLN A 398 5.61 -15.40 -13.03
N GLU A 399 6.18 -16.59 -12.91
CA GLU A 399 5.98 -17.49 -11.76
C GLU A 399 6.47 -16.89 -10.43
N LYS A 400 7.59 -16.16 -10.43
CA LYS A 400 8.07 -15.46 -9.22
C LYS A 400 7.13 -14.32 -8.83
N LEU A 401 6.59 -13.60 -9.82
CA LEU A 401 5.64 -12.50 -9.61
C LEU A 401 4.29 -13.00 -9.07
N THR A 402 3.77 -14.12 -9.58
CA THR A 402 2.50 -14.69 -9.10
C THR A 402 2.64 -15.23 -7.68
N LYS A 403 3.74 -15.92 -7.36
CA LYS A 403 4.03 -16.41 -6.00
C LYS A 403 4.25 -15.29 -4.98
N ALA A 404 4.64 -14.09 -5.43
CA ALA A 404 4.82 -12.93 -4.56
C ALA A 404 3.51 -12.33 -4.05
N ASN A 405 2.34 -12.77 -4.54
CA ASN A 405 1.01 -12.27 -4.15
C ASN A 405 0.93 -10.73 -4.18
N LEU A 406 1.40 -10.14 -5.29
CA LEU A 406 1.43 -8.69 -5.43
C LEU A 406 0.01 -8.09 -5.36
N PRO A 407 -0.13 -6.88 -4.78
CA PRO A 407 -1.38 -6.14 -4.85
C PRO A 407 -1.86 -5.95 -6.29
N ALA A 408 -3.18 -5.86 -6.47
CA ALA A 408 -3.75 -5.53 -7.76
C ALA A 408 -3.24 -4.17 -8.24
N ASN A 409 -2.97 -4.05 -9.55
CA ASN A 409 -2.48 -2.82 -10.18
C ASN A 409 -1.15 -2.30 -9.59
N THR A 410 -0.28 -3.20 -9.10
CA THR A 410 1.09 -2.82 -8.70
C THR A 410 1.81 -2.19 -9.89
N ALA A 411 2.33 -0.98 -9.72
CA ALA A 411 3.01 -0.21 -10.76
C ALA A 411 4.52 -0.51 -10.80
N TRP A 412 5.15 -0.62 -9.63
CA TRP A 412 6.55 -1.01 -9.51
C TRP A 412 6.84 -1.76 -8.21
N LEU A 413 7.96 -2.45 -8.18
CA LEU A 413 8.56 -3.01 -6.98
C LEU A 413 9.76 -2.15 -6.59
N ALA A 414 9.92 -1.89 -5.30
CA ALA A 414 11.04 -1.10 -4.80
C ALA A 414 11.80 -1.86 -3.69
N GLY A 415 13.09 -1.60 -3.61
CA GLY A 415 13.95 -2.15 -2.58
C GLY A 415 15.36 -1.60 -2.69
N THR A 416 16.35 -2.41 -2.36
CA THR A 416 17.73 -1.95 -2.18
C THR A 416 18.71 -2.75 -3.02
N ALA A 417 19.67 -2.07 -3.62
CA ALA A 417 20.88 -2.65 -4.18
C ALA A 417 22.08 -2.32 -3.28
N THR A 418 22.81 -3.34 -2.84
CA THR A 418 24.09 -3.18 -2.11
C THR A 418 25.21 -3.77 -2.95
N LEU A 419 26.43 -3.24 -2.87
CA LEU A 419 27.52 -3.57 -3.80
C LEU A 419 28.72 -4.24 -3.11
N ALA A 420 29.12 -3.73 -1.94
CA ALA A 420 30.26 -4.26 -1.19
C ALA A 420 29.97 -5.66 -0.63
N LYS A 421 31.03 -6.45 -0.43
CA LYS A 421 30.96 -7.74 0.27
C LYS A 421 30.89 -7.63 1.78
N ASP A 422 31.48 -6.59 2.38
CA ASP A 422 31.46 -6.35 3.82
C ASP A 422 30.04 -5.96 4.29
N GLU A 423 29.48 -6.75 5.21
CA GLU A 423 28.16 -6.54 5.80
C GLU A 423 28.03 -5.21 6.55
N SER A 424 29.12 -4.69 7.15
CA SER A 424 29.10 -3.38 7.81
C SER A 424 28.91 -2.25 6.80
N VAL A 425 29.50 -2.39 5.61
CA VAL A 425 29.36 -1.45 4.49
C VAL A 425 27.98 -1.58 3.85
N ARG A 426 27.46 -2.78 3.64
CA ARG A 426 26.11 -3.00 3.05
C ARG A 426 24.98 -2.30 3.79
N ARG A 427 25.12 -2.11 5.10
CA ARG A 427 24.13 -1.43 5.94
C ARG A 427 24.10 0.08 5.72
N VAL A 428 25.19 0.66 5.22
CA VAL A 428 25.29 2.10 4.96
C VAL A 428 25.26 2.37 3.45
N ASP A 429 26.06 1.69 2.64
CA ASP A 429 26.13 1.81 1.18
C ASP A 429 25.02 0.98 0.50
N SER A 430 23.82 1.54 0.51
CA SER A 430 22.61 0.96 -0.06
C SER A 430 21.92 1.94 -1.00
N TYR A 431 21.66 1.51 -2.22
CA TYR A 431 21.02 2.31 -3.27
C TYR A 431 19.55 1.90 -3.45
N ASP A 432 18.66 2.87 -3.64
CA ASP A 432 17.26 2.59 -3.95
C ASP A 432 17.14 1.98 -5.35
N PHE A 433 16.60 0.75 -5.42
CA PHE A 433 16.38 0.03 -6.67
C PHE A 433 14.89 -0.07 -7.00
N THR A 434 14.51 0.35 -8.20
CA THR A 434 13.12 0.35 -8.68
C THR A 434 12.96 -0.55 -9.90
N TYR A 435 12.04 -1.51 -9.81
CA TYR A 435 11.68 -2.42 -10.89
C TYR A 435 10.25 -2.12 -11.38
N TYR A 436 10.11 -1.51 -12.56
CA TYR A 436 8.81 -1.17 -13.13
C TYR A 436 8.14 -2.39 -13.78
N LEU A 437 6.89 -2.64 -13.42
CA LEU A 437 6.09 -3.72 -13.99
C LEU A 437 5.49 -3.29 -15.32
N ASN A 438 5.16 -4.28 -16.15
CA ASN A 438 4.41 -4.03 -17.37
C ASN A 438 2.94 -3.77 -17.00
N PRO A 439 2.24 -2.87 -17.73
CA PRO A 439 0.81 -2.68 -17.55
C PRO A 439 0.07 -4.02 -17.68
N PRO A 440 -0.90 -4.32 -16.81
CA PRO A 440 -1.71 -5.52 -16.96
C PRO A 440 -2.53 -5.45 -18.24
N GLU A 441 -2.60 -6.55 -18.98
CA GLU A 441 -3.51 -6.66 -20.14
C GLU A 441 -4.96 -6.52 -19.64
N LYS A 442 -5.71 -5.55 -20.18
CA LYS A 442 -7.16 -5.51 -19.99
C LYS A 442 -7.73 -6.74 -20.68
N LYS A 443 -8.14 -7.75 -19.91
CA LYS A 443 -8.99 -8.82 -20.46
C LYS A 443 -10.27 -8.16 -20.97
N ASN A 444 -10.42 -8.06 -22.29
CA ASN A 444 -11.71 -7.80 -22.91
C ASN A 444 -12.64 -8.94 -22.48
N GLY A 445 -13.67 -8.60 -21.70
CA GLY A 445 -14.69 -9.56 -21.30
C GLY A 445 -15.51 -9.96 -22.51
N ASN A 446 -15.17 -11.07 -23.15
CA ASN A 446 -16.15 -11.80 -23.95
C ASN A 446 -17.14 -12.43 -22.98
N GLY A 447 -18.41 -12.06 -23.13
CA GLY A 447 -19.51 -12.52 -22.30
C GLY A 447 -19.61 -14.04 -22.31
N ASN A 448 -19.38 -14.64 -21.14
CA ASN A 448 -20.04 -15.88 -20.78
C ASN A 448 -20.57 -15.67 -19.36
N ALA A 449 -21.86 -15.32 -19.29
CA ALA A 449 -22.58 -15.15 -18.04
C ALA A 449 -22.78 -16.53 -17.41
N GLY A 450 -21.93 -16.87 -16.43
CA GLY A 450 -22.13 -17.95 -15.49
C GLY A 450 -22.02 -17.36 -14.09
N GLY A 451 -23.17 -17.13 -13.45
CA GLY A 451 -23.30 -16.36 -12.23
C GLY A 451 -22.57 -16.96 -11.03
N ASN A 452 -21.90 -16.09 -10.27
CA ASN A 452 -21.82 -16.21 -8.83
C ASN A 452 -22.01 -14.82 -8.24
N ALA A 453 -23.26 -14.46 -7.95
CA ALA A 453 -23.63 -13.20 -7.32
C ALA A 453 -23.43 -13.34 -5.81
N GLY A 454 -22.24 -12.98 -5.33
CA GLY A 454 -22.04 -12.55 -3.95
C GLY A 454 -22.28 -11.05 -3.88
N SER A 455 -23.36 -10.65 -3.20
CA SER A 455 -23.74 -9.26 -2.96
C SER A 455 -22.56 -8.44 -2.41
N GLY A 456 -22.16 -7.42 -3.16
CA GLY A 456 -21.27 -6.35 -2.74
C GLY A 456 -21.55 -5.15 -3.64
N ASN A 457 -22.34 -4.20 -3.15
CA ASN A 457 -22.64 -2.96 -3.86
C ASN A 457 -21.34 -2.19 -4.09
N SER A 458 -20.90 -2.10 -5.34
CA SER A 458 -19.89 -1.14 -5.79
C SER A 458 -20.25 -0.74 -7.21
N ALA A 459 -20.87 0.43 -7.34
CA ALA A 459 -21.22 1.02 -8.62
C ALA A 459 -19.93 1.26 -9.42
N ALA A 460 -19.84 0.62 -10.60
CA ALA A 460 -18.79 0.89 -11.56
C ALA A 460 -18.95 2.31 -12.11
N ASN A 461 -18.04 3.20 -11.72
CA ASN A 461 -17.95 4.56 -12.25
C ASN A 461 -17.40 4.52 -13.69
N ALA A 462 -18.31 4.60 -14.66
CA ALA A 462 -17.98 5.00 -16.02
C ALA A 462 -17.94 6.54 -16.09
N SER A 463 -16.74 7.09 -16.21
CA SER A 463 -16.52 8.52 -16.45
C SER A 463 -17.02 8.91 -17.84
N LYS A 464 -18.22 9.49 -17.92
CA LYS A 464 -18.62 10.34 -19.04
C LYS A 464 -18.26 11.79 -18.70
N SER A 465 -17.14 12.25 -19.23
CA SER A 465 -16.82 13.68 -19.27
C SER A 465 -17.82 14.38 -20.21
N LYS A 466 -18.74 15.16 -19.64
CA LYS A 466 -19.50 16.17 -20.39
C LYS A 466 -18.89 17.54 -20.07
N THR A 467 -18.13 18.05 -21.02
CA THR A 467 -17.73 19.46 -21.08
C THR A 467 -18.92 20.28 -21.56
N ASN A 468 -19.51 21.08 -20.66
CA ASN A 468 -20.43 22.15 -21.04
C ASN A 468 -19.61 23.43 -21.28
N ILE A 469 -19.42 23.79 -22.54
CA ILE A 469 -19.08 25.16 -22.93
C ILE A 469 -20.32 25.75 -23.60
N THR A 470 -20.82 26.83 -23.01
CA THR A 470 -22.00 27.59 -23.42
C THR A 470 -21.57 28.71 -24.37
N VAL A 471 -22.04 28.72 -25.62
CA VAL A 471 -22.08 29.90 -26.52
C VAL A 471 -23.33 29.74 -27.44
N PRO A 472 -24.10 30.80 -27.75
CA PRO A 472 -25.56 30.71 -27.87
C PRO A 472 -26.12 30.45 -29.27
N ASN A 473 -27.37 29.95 -29.25
CA ASN A 473 -28.43 29.93 -30.26
C ASN A 473 -28.17 30.60 -31.62
N VAL A 474 -28.33 29.80 -32.68
CA VAL A 474 -29.14 30.18 -33.84
C VAL A 474 -30.07 29.00 -34.19
N SER A 475 -31.35 29.34 -34.26
CA SER A 475 -32.54 28.56 -34.60
C SER A 475 -32.52 27.92 -35.99
N VAL A 476 -33.26 26.82 -36.17
CA VAL A 476 -34.48 26.72 -37.02
C VAL A 476 -34.82 25.23 -37.32
N ASN A 477 -36.01 24.83 -36.84
CA ASN A 477 -37.05 23.97 -37.45
C ASN A 477 -36.71 22.54 -37.94
N THR A 478 -37.18 21.48 -37.27
CA THR A 478 -38.53 20.84 -37.18
C THR A 478 -38.79 19.75 -38.23
N LEU A 479 -39.49 18.71 -37.74
CA LEU A 479 -40.23 17.62 -38.43
C LEU A 479 -39.35 16.45 -38.92
N SER A 480 -39.43 15.22 -38.37
CA SER A 480 -40.55 14.29 -38.10
C SER A 480 -40.84 13.33 -39.25
N SER A 481 -41.32 12.14 -38.84
CA SER A 481 -41.92 11.02 -39.60
C SER A 481 -40.96 10.20 -40.47
N LEU A 482 -40.69 8.94 -40.13
CA LEU A 482 -41.56 7.74 -40.17
C LEU A 482 -41.78 7.22 -41.60
N ASN A 483 -41.60 5.90 -41.70
CA ASN A 483 -42.21 4.97 -42.65
C ASN A 483 -41.67 4.99 -44.08
N THR A 484 -41.63 3.89 -44.83
CA THR A 484 -41.79 2.42 -44.65
C THR A 484 -41.46 1.85 -46.03
N ASP A 485 -41.04 0.59 -46.05
CA ASP A 485 -41.31 -0.39 -47.10
C ASP A 485 -40.71 -0.23 -48.51
N ALA A 486 -39.85 -1.22 -48.78
CA ALA A 486 -40.01 -2.26 -49.80
C ALA A 486 -39.94 -1.90 -51.29
N GLY A 487 -39.21 -2.74 -52.02
CA GLY A 487 -39.54 -3.04 -53.42
C GLY A 487 -38.37 -3.03 -54.40
N ASP A 488 -37.60 -4.12 -54.38
CA ASP A 488 -37.28 -4.95 -55.56
C ASP A 488 -36.65 -4.37 -56.84
N THR A 489 -35.47 -4.97 -57.15
CA THR A 489 -35.06 -5.53 -58.47
C THR A 489 -34.76 -4.53 -59.61
N VAL A 490 -33.84 -4.72 -60.57
CA VAL A 490 -32.86 -5.75 -60.97
C VAL A 490 -32.02 -5.14 -62.12
N THR A 491 -30.79 -5.66 -62.33
CA THR A 491 -29.92 -5.59 -63.56
C THR A 491 -29.39 -4.23 -64.04
N ALA A 492 -28.23 -4.12 -64.70
CA ALA A 492 -27.05 -4.97 -64.98
C ALA A 492 -26.09 -4.12 -65.85
N SER A 493 -24.91 -4.68 -66.13
CA SER A 493 -23.88 -4.29 -67.12
C SER A 493 -22.90 -3.17 -66.71
N GLY A 494 -21.60 -3.30 -66.90
CA GLY A 494 -20.80 -4.36 -67.53
C GLY A 494 -19.35 -3.90 -67.73
N ASP A 495 -18.47 -4.90 -67.85
CA ASP A 495 -17.12 -4.91 -68.45
C ASP A 495 -15.95 -4.29 -67.63
N GLY A 496 -14.81 -4.94 -67.39
CA GLY A 496 -14.13 -6.12 -67.97
C GLY A 496 -12.66 -5.71 -68.22
N ALA A 497 -11.60 -6.30 -67.62
CA ALA A 497 -10.89 -7.55 -67.94
C ALA A 497 -9.70 -7.69 -66.94
N ALA A 498 -9.33 -8.82 -66.30
CA ALA A 498 -8.86 -10.15 -66.74
C ALA A 498 -7.52 -10.12 -67.52
N ALA A 499 -6.47 -10.92 -67.30
CA ALA A 499 -6.12 -12.03 -66.38
C ALA A 499 -4.58 -12.28 -66.50
N SER A 500 -3.84 -12.81 -65.50
CA SER A 500 -3.51 -14.24 -65.28
C SER A 500 -2.22 -14.32 -64.41
N GLY A 501 -1.92 -15.32 -63.57
CA GLY A 501 -2.60 -16.52 -63.08
C GLY A 501 -1.70 -17.36 -62.13
N ALA A 502 -2.35 -18.07 -61.19
CA ALA A 502 -1.99 -19.29 -60.41
C ALA A 502 -0.71 -19.30 -59.51
N ASN A 503 -0.68 -19.85 -58.29
CA ASN A 503 -1.45 -20.95 -57.69
C ASN A 503 -1.32 -20.95 -56.14
N ALA A 504 -2.40 -21.33 -55.42
CA ALA A 504 -2.48 -21.97 -54.09
C ALA A 504 -3.58 -21.37 -53.17
N SER A 505 -4.62 -22.18 -52.96
CA SER A 505 -5.83 -21.90 -52.19
C SER A 505 -5.60 -21.85 -50.67
N PRO A 506 -6.40 -21.05 -49.94
CA PRO A 506 -7.12 -21.61 -48.79
C PRO A 506 -8.62 -21.25 -48.83
N THR A 507 -9.46 -22.24 -48.60
CA THR A 507 -10.91 -22.14 -48.44
C THR A 507 -11.27 -21.27 -47.23
N ALA A 508 -11.98 -20.17 -47.49
CA ALA A 508 -12.69 -19.41 -46.49
C ALA A 508 -13.96 -20.17 -46.07
N GLY A 509 -14.01 -20.63 -44.83
CA GLY A 509 -15.24 -21.10 -44.19
C GLY A 509 -16.03 -19.90 -43.68
N THR A 510 -17.12 -19.56 -44.37
CA THR A 510 -18.20 -18.71 -43.86
C THR A 510 -18.81 -19.33 -42.61
N SER A 511 -18.61 -18.73 -41.44
CA SER A 511 -19.35 -19.09 -40.22
C SER A 511 -20.72 -18.42 -40.23
N SER A 512 -21.75 -19.19 -40.55
CA SER A 512 -23.15 -18.85 -40.27
C SER A 512 -23.36 -18.67 -38.75
N PRO A 513 -24.33 -17.85 -38.30
CA PRO A 513 -24.66 -17.75 -36.89
C PRO A 513 -25.16 -19.12 -36.41
N LYS A 514 -24.50 -19.68 -35.39
CA LYS A 514 -24.92 -20.94 -34.76
C LYS A 514 -26.36 -20.77 -34.27
N LYS A 515 -27.33 -21.46 -34.88
CA LYS A 515 -28.70 -21.55 -34.34
C LYS A 515 -28.61 -22.25 -32.99
N MET A 516 -28.96 -21.52 -31.94
CA MET A 516 -29.07 -22.03 -30.57
C MET A 516 -30.06 -23.20 -30.56
N THR A 517 -29.68 -24.32 -29.94
CA THR A 517 -30.55 -25.50 -29.90
C THR A 517 -31.70 -25.30 -28.93
N THR A 518 -32.79 -26.04 -29.08
CA THR A 518 -33.93 -26.00 -28.14
C THR A 518 -33.49 -26.33 -26.71
N ASP A 519 -32.51 -27.24 -26.57
CA ASP A 519 -31.93 -27.62 -25.28
C ASP A 519 -31.08 -26.49 -24.68
N GLU A 520 -30.25 -25.81 -25.48
CA GLU A 520 -29.49 -24.64 -25.04
C GLU A 520 -30.43 -23.49 -24.62
N TYR A 521 -31.55 -23.31 -25.31
CA TYR A 521 -32.58 -22.33 -24.92
C TYR A 521 -33.24 -22.70 -23.59
N ALA A 522 -33.59 -23.97 -23.37
CA ALA A 522 -34.17 -24.44 -22.12
C ALA A 522 -33.22 -24.23 -20.93
N GLU A 523 -31.92 -24.54 -21.09
CA GLU A 523 -30.91 -24.26 -20.06
C GLU A 523 -30.74 -22.77 -19.80
N GLY A 524 -30.71 -21.95 -20.85
CA GLY A 524 -30.64 -20.49 -20.73
C GLY A 524 -31.86 -19.88 -20.04
N LEU A 525 -33.07 -20.38 -20.34
CA LEU A 525 -34.31 -19.97 -19.72
C LEU A 525 -34.34 -20.33 -18.23
N ARG A 526 -33.96 -21.56 -17.87
CA ARG A 526 -33.83 -22.00 -16.48
C ARG A 526 -32.87 -21.11 -15.69
N ASP A 527 -31.69 -20.81 -16.25
CA ASP A 527 -30.69 -19.99 -15.58
C ASP A 527 -31.18 -18.53 -15.41
N PHE A 528 -31.94 -18.01 -16.38
CA PHE A 528 -32.63 -16.73 -16.27
C PHE A 528 -33.71 -16.73 -15.17
N GLN A 529 -34.59 -17.74 -15.16
CA GLN A 529 -35.63 -17.90 -14.14
C GLN A 529 -35.02 -18.02 -12.73
N CYS A 530 -33.94 -18.78 -12.58
CA CYS A 530 -33.20 -18.90 -11.32
C CYS A 530 -32.63 -17.55 -10.85
N MET A 531 -32.09 -16.74 -11.76
CA MET A 531 -31.65 -15.38 -11.44
C MET A 531 -32.82 -14.50 -10.98
N MET A 532 -34.02 -14.70 -11.51
CA MET A 532 -35.22 -13.94 -11.13
C MET A 532 -35.78 -14.37 -9.77
N ILE A 533 -35.74 -15.65 -9.41
CA ILE A 533 -36.15 -16.15 -8.08
C ILE A 533 -35.46 -15.35 -6.96
N SER A 534 -34.17 -15.05 -7.09
CA SER A 534 -33.43 -14.30 -6.07
C SER A 534 -33.79 -12.81 -5.96
N LYS A 535 -34.50 -12.23 -6.94
CA LYS A 535 -34.76 -10.79 -7.05
C LYS A 535 -36.23 -10.39 -6.94
N CYS A 536 -37.15 -11.35 -7.13
CA CYS A 536 -38.58 -11.11 -7.08
C CYS A 536 -39.12 -11.08 -5.64
N GLU A 537 -40.33 -10.55 -5.48
CA GLU A 537 -41.13 -10.74 -4.27
C GLU A 537 -41.45 -12.23 -4.09
N VAL A 538 -41.57 -12.68 -2.84
CA VAL A 538 -41.65 -14.11 -2.49
C VAL A 538 -42.75 -14.85 -3.22
N GLY A 539 -43.95 -14.28 -3.34
CA GLY A 539 -45.05 -14.93 -4.07
C GLY A 539 -44.73 -15.17 -5.55
N LYS A 540 -44.16 -14.18 -6.25
CA LYS A 540 -43.74 -14.35 -7.65
C LYS A 540 -42.51 -15.24 -7.79
N ALA A 541 -41.62 -15.21 -6.81
CA ALA A 541 -40.48 -16.09 -6.75
C ALA A 541 -40.92 -17.55 -6.57
N GLU A 542 -42.00 -17.80 -5.82
CA GLU A 542 -42.62 -19.11 -5.64
C GLU A 542 -43.21 -19.63 -6.95
N ASP A 543 -43.97 -18.81 -7.67
CA ASP A 543 -44.52 -19.17 -9.00
C ASP A 543 -43.40 -19.60 -9.97
N ILE A 544 -42.34 -18.78 -10.07
CA ILE A 544 -41.18 -19.06 -10.94
C ILE A 544 -40.44 -20.32 -10.46
N TYR A 545 -40.31 -20.50 -9.15
CA TYR A 545 -39.67 -21.66 -8.55
C TYR A 545 -40.43 -22.96 -8.89
N ASP A 546 -41.75 -22.94 -8.79
CA ASP A 546 -42.60 -24.08 -9.12
C ASP A 546 -42.51 -24.44 -10.61
N GLU A 547 -42.47 -23.44 -11.50
CA GLU A 547 -42.22 -23.64 -12.94
C GLU A 547 -40.86 -24.30 -13.20
N VAL A 548 -39.80 -23.81 -12.56
CA VAL A 548 -38.43 -24.33 -12.74
C VAL A 548 -38.32 -25.76 -12.24
N ILE A 549 -38.90 -26.10 -11.09
CA ILE A 549 -38.86 -27.46 -10.55
C ILE A 549 -39.77 -28.40 -11.35
N ALA A 550 -40.92 -27.94 -11.86
CA ALA A 550 -41.75 -28.73 -12.75
C ALA A 550 -41.02 -29.09 -14.05
N ALA A 551 -40.29 -28.13 -14.63
CA ALA A 551 -39.50 -28.35 -15.85
C ALA A 551 -38.19 -29.12 -15.60
N HIS A 552 -37.56 -28.93 -14.44
CA HIS A 552 -36.26 -29.50 -14.09
C HIS A 552 -36.25 -30.06 -12.65
N PRO A 553 -36.89 -31.22 -12.40
CA PRO A 553 -37.10 -31.74 -11.04
C PRO A 553 -35.84 -31.99 -10.21
N LYS A 554 -34.69 -32.26 -10.86
CA LYS A 554 -33.41 -32.52 -10.19
C LYS A 554 -32.53 -31.27 -10.02
N TYR A 555 -33.03 -30.08 -10.36
CA TYR A 555 -32.23 -28.85 -10.33
C TYR A 555 -32.23 -28.23 -8.93
N SER A 556 -31.45 -28.82 -8.03
CA SER A 556 -31.45 -28.48 -6.60
C SER A 556 -31.05 -27.04 -6.26
N LEU A 557 -30.36 -26.34 -7.18
CA LEU A 557 -29.99 -24.94 -7.00
C LEU A 557 -31.22 -24.03 -6.88
N ALA A 558 -32.33 -24.35 -7.56
CA ALA A 558 -33.56 -23.55 -7.47
C ALA A 558 -34.13 -23.53 -6.04
N HIS A 559 -34.10 -24.66 -5.33
CA HIS A 559 -34.47 -24.70 -3.90
C HIS A 559 -33.59 -23.76 -3.06
N VAL A 560 -32.27 -23.77 -3.30
CA VAL A 560 -31.31 -22.93 -2.56
C VAL A 560 -31.55 -21.44 -2.79
N LEU A 561 -31.80 -21.05 -4.04
CA LEU A 561 -32.09 -19.66 -4.41
C LEU A 561 -33.42 -19.18 -3.86
N PHE A 562 -34.44 -20.05 -3.83
CA PHE A 562 -35.73 -19.70 -3.24
C PHE A 562 -35.63 -19.57 -1.72
N MET A 563 -34.89 -20.45 -1.03
CA MET A 563 -34.57 -20.27 0.39
C MET A 563 -33.91 -18.91 0.68
N GLN A 564 -32.94 -18.49 -0.13
CA GLN A 564 -32.29 -17.16 0.01
C GLN A 564 -33.28 -16.00 -0.16
N ASN A 565 -34.24 -16.14 -1.08
CA ASN A 565 -35.26 -15.13 -1.30
C ASN A 565 -36.19 -15.01 -0.09
N ILE A 566 -36.68 -16.12 0.45
CA ILE A 566 -37.51 -16.13 1.68
C ILE A 566 -36.75 -15.49 2.84
N GLU A 567 -35.49 -15.90 3.07
CA GLU A 567 -34.64 -15.37 4.15
C GLU A 567 -34.34 -13.87 4.05
N SER A 568 -34.32 -13.31 2.84
CA SER A 568 -34.03 -11.88 2.62
C SER A 568 -35.26 -10.99 2.62
N THR A 569 -36.46 -11.57 2.44
CA THR A 569 -37.70 -10.81 2.22
C THR A 569 -38.73 -10.98 3.35
N GLU A 570 -38.84 -12.18 3.94
CA GLU A 570 -39.87 -12.46 4.94
C GLU A 570 -39.49 -12.05 6.36
N TYR A 571 -38.20 -12.10 6.71
CA TYR A 571 -37.75 -11.78 8.07
C TYR A 571 -36.33 -11.25 8.12
N LYS A 572 -36.02 -10.44 9.16
CA LYS A 572 -34.67 -9.91 9.35
C LYS A 572 -33.71 -11.04 9.82
N PRO A 573 -32.55 -11.23 9.18
CA PRO A 573 -31.57 -12.22 9.64
C PRO A 573 -30.92 -11.74 10.95
N LEU A 574 -31.39 -12.29 12.06
CA LEU A 574 -30.83 -12.05 13.40
C LEU A 574 -29.88 -13.17 13.83
N LEU A 575 -28.91 -12.82 14.67
CA LEU A 575 -28.02 -13.74 15.39
C LEU A 575 -28.73 -14.34 16.63
N PRO A 576 -28.21 -15.40 17.27
CA PRO A 576 -28.97 -16.18 18.25
C PRO A 576 -29.59 -15.40 19.42
N HIS A 577 -28.82 -14.62 20.17
CA HIS A 577 -29.33 -13.86 21.32
C HIS A 577 -30.24 -12.72 20.86
N ALA A 578 -29.92 -12.05 19.75
CA ALA A 578 -30.79 -11.03 19.17
C ALA A 578 -32.16 -11.59 18.77
N PHE A 579 -32.20 -12.78 18.16
CA PHE A 579 -33.43 -13.48 17.79
C PHE A 579 -34.24 -13.91 19.01
N VAL A 580 -33.59 -14.49 20.02
CA VAL A 580 -34.28 -14.92 21.26
C VAL A 580 -34.88 -13.73 22.00
N LYS A 581 -34.16 -12.60 22.02
CA LYS A 581 -34.67 -11.34 22.58
C LYS A 581 -35.92 -10.84 21.84
N MET A 582 -35.95 -10.99 20.50
CA MET A 582 -37.12 -10.66 19.70
C MET A 582 -38.29 -11.59 20.02
N VAL A 583 -38.09 -12.91 20.07
CA VAL A 583 -39.16 -13.87 20.40
C VAL A 583 -39.76 -13.59 21.79
N ASN A 584 -38.93 -13.23 22.76
CA ASN A 584 -39.32 -12.96 24.14
C ASN A 584 -39.75 -11.50 24.42
N SER A 585 -39.92 -10.65 23.41
CA SER A 585 -40.26 -9.24 23.64
C SER A 585 -41.72 -9.06 24.07
N ASN A 586 -41.96 -8.31 25.15
CA ASN A 586 -43.29 -8.00 25.67
C ASN A 586 -43.91 -6.79 24.94
N VAL A 587 -44.14 -6.92 23.63
CA VAL A 587 -44.87 -5.94 22.80
C VAL A 587 -46.35 -6.35 22.73
N ASP A 588 -47.21 -5.50 22.16
CA ASP A 588 -48.63 -5.79 21.84
C ASP A 588 -48.83 -7.26 21.40
N GLU A 589 -49.57 -8.02 22.21
CA GLU A 589 -49.58 -9.49 22.16
C GLU A 589 -50.07 -10.02 20.81
N ASP A 590 -51.03 -9.34 20.17
CA ASP A 590 -51.66 -9.84 18.94
C ASP A 590 -50.76 -9.62 17.71
N ALA A 591 -50.18 -8.44 17.57
CA ALA A 591 -49.22 -8.14 16.50
C ALA A 591 -47.94 -8.99 16.61
N HIS A 592 -47.47 -9.25 17.84
CA HIS A 592 -46.31 -10.11 18.07
C HIS A 592 -46.59 -11.57 17.71
N LYS A 593 -47.77 -12.09 18.07
CA LYS A 593 -48.19 -13.45 17.68
C LYS A 593 -48.31 -13.60 16.16
N GLU A 594 -48.86 -12.61 15.47
CA GLU A 594 -48.96 -12.61 14.00
C GLU A 594 -47.59 -12.61 13.33
N GLU A 595 -46.66 -11.77 13.81
CA GLU A 595 -45.28 -11.73 13.28
C GLU A 595 -44.52 -13.04 13.57
N MET A 596 -44.65 -13.63 14.77
CA MET A 596 -44.03 -14.92 15.07
C MET A 596 -44.60 -16.06 14.21
N LEU A 597 -45.90 -16.03 13.92
CA LEU A 597 -46.53 -16.99 13.02
C LEU A 597 -45.99 -16.84 11.59
N ARG A 598 -45.89 -15.61 11.09
CA ARG A 598 -45.32 -15.33 9.76
C ARG A 598 -43.88 -15.82 9.65
N ILE A 599 -43.02 -15.47 10.60
CA ILE A 599 -41.61 -15.91 10.63
C ILE A 599 -41.54 -17.44 10.71
N ARG A 600 -42.36 -18.06 11.55
CA ARG A 600 -42.43 -19.52 11.67
C ARG A 600 -42.78 -20.18 10.33
N THR A 601 -43.83 -19.73 9.65
CA THR A 601 -44.26 -20.29 8.36
C THR A 601 -43.16 -20.16 7.31
N ALA A 602 -42.48 -19.00 7.25
CA ALA A 602 -41.35 -18.80 6.35
C ALA A 602 -40.18 -19.75 6.66
N LEU A 603 -39.83 -19.94 7.94
CA LEU A 603 -38.79 -20.88 8.37
C LEU A 603 -39.15 -22.33 8.07
N GLU A 604 -40.42 -22.70 8.20
CA GLU A 604 -40.90 -24.04 7.91
C GLU A 604 -40.81 -24.33 6.40
N ARG A 605 -41.13 -23.35 5.56
CA ARG A 605 -40.90 -23.42 4.12
C ARG A 605 -39.41 -23.58 3.77
N VAL A 606 -38.52 -22.81 4.40
CA VAL A 606 -37.05 -22.96 4.23
C VAL A 606 -36.58 -24.36 4.66
N SER A 607 -37.06 -24.87 5.79
CA SER A 607 -36.75 -26.21 6.30
C SER A 607 -37.19 -27.30 5.32
N GLN A 608 -38.38 -27.16 4.73
CA GLN A 608 -38.91 -28.08 3.72
C GLN A 608 -38.06 -28.07 2.44
N LEU A 609 -37.75 -26.89 1.91
CA LEU A 609 -36.90 -26.74 0.71
C LEU A 609 -35.50 -27.34 0.92
N GLY A 610 -34.90 -27.13 2.10
CA GLY A 610 -33.63 -27.77 2.44
C GLY A 610 -33.73 -29.29 2.53
N GLY A 611 -34.87 -29.81 3.00
CA GLY A 611 -35.18 -31.25 2.97
C GLY A 611 -35.25 -31.82 1.56
N ASN A 612 -35.85 -31.09 0.62
CA ASN A 612 -35.92 -31.48 -0.79
C ASN A 612 -34.52 -31.63 -1.40
N VAL A 613 -33.63 -30.66 -1.16
CA VAL A 613 -32.22 -30.75 -1.63
C VAL A 613 -31.52 -31.99 -1.09
N ILE A 614 -31.69 -32.29 0.21
CA ILE A 614 -31.06 -33.47 0.83
C ILE A 614 -31.59 -34.76 0.18
N ASN A 615 -32.89 -34.83 -0.09
CA ASN A 615 -33.51 -35.97 -0.75
C ASN A 615 -33.03 -36.14 -2.18
N ASP A 616 -32.95 -35.05 -2.96
CA ASP A 616 -32.48 -35.06 -4.34
C ASP A 616 -31.03 -35.53 -4.44
N MET A 617 -30.20 -35.18 -3.45
CA MET A 617 -28.77 -35.53 -3.44
C MET A 617 -28.49 -36.90 -2.82
N LYS A 618 -29.50 -37.58 -2.26
CA LYS A 618 -29.32 -38.85 -1.54
C LYS A 618 -28.71 -39.96 -2.40
N SER A 619 -29.10 -40.06 -3.67
CA SER A 619 -28.57 -41.07 -4.60
C SER A 619 -27.13 -40.79 -5.06
N GLU A 620 -26.65 -39.56 -4.92
CA GLU A 620 -25.34 -39.10 -5.42
C GLU A 620 -24.37 -38.78 -4.27
N TYR A 621 -24.78 -39.00 -3.02
CA TYR A 621 -24.03 -38.61 -1.83
C TYR A 621 -22.73 -39.41 -1.65
N ASP A 622 -22.81 -40.73 -1.85
CA ASP A 622 -21.64 -41.61 -1.75
C ASP A 622 -20.62 -41.30 -2.85
N GLU A 623 -21.07 -40.93 -4.04
CA GLU A 623 -20.19 -40.47 -5.13
C GLU A 623 -19.47 -39.17 -4.78
N LEU A 624 -20.17 -38.23 -4.14
CA LEU A 624 -19.61 -36.97 -3.69
C LEU A 624 -18.54 -37.18 -2.61
N LEU A 625 -18.82 -38.04 -1.62
CA LEU A 625 -17.86 -38.37 -0.57
C LEU A 625 -16.64 -39.13 -1.13
N ALA A 626 -16.86 -40.09 -2.01
CA ALA A 626 -15.80 -40.82 -2.69
C ALA A 626 -14.90 -39.86 -3.50
N TYR A 627 -15.48 -38.87 -4.19
CA TYR A 627 -14.73 -37.87 -4.93
C TYR A 627 -13.79 -37.05 -4.04
N TYR A 628 -14.27 -36.53 -2.89
CA TYR A 628 -13.42 -35.77 -1.96
C TYR A 628 -12.45 -36.65 -1.16
N GLY A 629 -12.61 -37.97 -1.19
CA GLY A 629 -11.61 -38.93 -0.69
C GLY A 629 -10.43 -39.16 -1.65
N LEU A 630 -10.53 -38.77 -2.92
CA LEU A 630 -9.45 -38.93 -3.91
C LEU A 630 -8.31 -37.92 -3.69
N LYS A 631 -7.06 -38.40 -3.72
CA LYS A 631 -5.87 -37.53 -3.66
C LYS A 631 -5.60 -36.75 -4.96
N SER A 632 -5.89 -37.36 -6.11
CA SER A 632 -5.72 -36.74 -7.43
C SER A 632 -6.64 -37.40 -8.46
N ASP A 633 -7.43 -36.60 -9.18
CA ASP A 633 -8.29 -37.08 -10.26
C ASP A 633 -7.51 -37.09 -11.59
N THR A 634 -7.28 -38.27 -12.15
CA THR A 634 -6.51 -38.48 -13.38
C THR A 634 -7.37 -38.55 -14.64
N ARG A 635 -8.69 -38.38 -14.51
CA ARG A 635 -9.62 -38.41 -15.66
C ARG A 635 -9.37 -37.23 -16.61
N PRO A 636 -9.58 -37.41 -17.93
CA PRO A 636 -9.33 -36.38 -18.93
C PRO A 636 -10.21 -35.13 -18.78
N ASP A 637 -11.37 -35.25 -18.13
CA ASP A 637 -12.34 -34.19 -17.85
C ASP A 637 -12.34 -33.74 -16.37
N ALA A 638 -11.28 -34.06 -15.61
CA ALA A 638 -11.15 -33.78 -14.17
C ALA A 638 -11.51 -32.33 -13.78
N SER A 639 -11.17 -31.33 -14.61
CA SER A 639 -11.52 -29.92 -14.35
C SER A 639 -13.03 -29.65 -14.38
N LYS A 640 -13.76 -30.27 -15.33
CA LYS A 640 -15.22 -30.15 -15.43
C LYS A 640 -15.91 -30.92 -14.31
N ILE A 641 -15.43 -32.13 -14.01
CA ILE A 641 -15.94 -32.95 -12.90
C ILE A 641 -15.76 -32.20 -11.58
N LYS A 642 -14.57 -31.64 -11.33
CA LYS A 642 -14.31 -30.83 -10.13
C LYS A 642 -15.31 -29.69 -9.98
N THR A 643 -15.53 -28.93 -11.06
CA THR A 643 -16.48 -27.81 -11.05
C THR A 643 -17.89 -28.28 -10.72
N ASN A 644 -18.32 -29.43 -11.25
CA ASN A 644 -19.64 -30.00 -10.96
C ASN A 644 -19.73 -30.47 -9.49
N MET A 645 -18.75 -31.22 -9.00
CA MET A 645 -18.72 -31.72 -7.62
C MET A 645 -18.63 -30.59 -6.58
N ASP A 646 -17.82 -29.55 -6.85
CA ASP A 646 -17.73 -28.36 -6.01
C ASP A 646 -19.08 -27.61 -5.93
N LYS A 647 -19.83 -27.53 -7.05
CA LYS A 647 -21.20 -26.97 -7.06
C LYS A 647 -22.18 -27.83 -6.26
N LYS A 648 -22.16 -29.14 -6.45
CA LYS A 648 -23.01 -30.09 -5.72
C LYS A 648 -22.77 -29.98 -4.21
N LYS A 649 -21.50 -30.04 -3.79
CA LYS A 649 -21.10 -29.84 -2.39
C LYS A 649 -21.55 -28.49 -1.84
N ALA A 650 -21.38 -27.41 -2.61
CA ALA A 650 -21.79 -26.08 -2.22
C ALA A 650 -23.29 -26.02 -1.92
N ASN A 651 -24.12 -26.50 -2.84
CA ASN A 651 -25.58 -26.49 -2.70
C ASN A 651 -26.03 -27.33 -1.49
N LEU A 652 -25.43 -28.51 -1.29
CA LEU A 652 -25.76 -29.38 -0.15
C LEU A 652 -25.41 -28.72 1.19
N LEU A 653 -24.22 -28.14 1.31
CA LEU A 653 -23.80 -27.42 2.53
C LEU A 653 -24.72 -26.26 2.85
N GLU A 654 -25.12 -25.49 1.83
CA GLU A 654 -26.01 -24.35 2.00
C GLU A 654 -27.42 -24.78 2.44
N ALA A 655 -27.95 -25.85 1.84
CA ALA A 655 -29.23 -26.43 2.21
C ALA A 655 -29.22 -26.99 3.64
N LEU A 656 -28.19 -27.77 4.01
CA LEU A 656 -28.02 -28.30 5.37
C LEU A 656 -27.92 -27.16 6.40
N ALA A 657 -27.10 -26.15 6.12
CA ALA A 657 -26.90 -25.02 7.03
C ALA A 657 -28.20 -24.22 7.23
N ARG A 658 -28.88 -23.83 6.15
CA ARG A 658 -30.15 -23.10 6.24
C ARG A 658 -31.26 -23.90 6.91
N ARG A 659 -31.42 -25.18 6.56
CA ARG A 659 -32.38 -26.08 7.20
C ARG A 659 -32.10 -26.19 8.69
N GLY A 660 -30.85 -26.37 9.08
CA GLY A 660 -30.44 -26.44 10.48
C GLY A 660 -30.75 -25.16 11.25
N VAL A 661 -30.42 -23.99 10.68
CA VAL A 661 -30.77 -22.69 11.29
C VAL A 661 -32.27 -22.51 11.41
N ALA A 662 -33.03 -22.87 10.37
CA ALA A 662 -34.48 -22.75 10.35
C ALA A 662 -35.13 -23.61 11.44
N LYS A 663 -34.72 -24.87 11.57
CA LYS A 663 -35.23 -25.77 12.61
C LYS A 663 -34.90 -25.29 14.02
N ILE A 664 -33.68 -24.82 14.25
CA ILE A 664 -33.30 -24.25 15.56
C ILE A 664 -34.20 -23.04 15.87
N LYS A 665 -34.39 -22.12 14.93
CA LYS A 665 -35.27 -20.95 15.14
C LYS A 665 -36.72 -21.33 15.41
N ILE A 666 -37.27 -22.30 14.67
CA ILE A 666 -38.63 -22.85 14.89
C ILE A 666 -38.75 -23.37 16.32
N SER A 667 -37.79 -24.14 16.80
CA SER A 667 -37.82 -24.69 18.16
C SER A 667 -37.65 -23.65 19.27
N ILE A 668 -37.11 -22.46 18.97
CA ILE A 668 -37.11 -21.32 19.89
C ILE A 668 -38.52 -20.72 19.97
N ILE A 669 -39.18 -20.53 18.83
CA ILE A 669 -40.55 -20.00 18.76
C ILE A 669 -41.52 -20.92 19.51
N ASP A 670 -41.38 -22.25 19.36
CA ASP A 670 -42.23 -23.23 20.05
C ASP A 670 -41.88 -23.50 21.51
N GLY A 671 -40.68 -23.10 21.96
CA GLY A 671 -40.17 -23.45 23.28
C GLY A 671 -39.85 -24.95 23.46
N ASN A 672 -39.71 -25.73 22.39
CA ASN A 672 -39.48 -27.18 22.40
C ASN A 672 -38.06 -27.60 21.96
N MET A 673 -37.08 -26.67 22.04
CA MET A 673 -35.67 -26.87 21.64
C MET A 673 -35.08 -28.22 22.08
N LYS A 674 -35.35 -28.67 23.31
CA LYS A 674 -34.79 -29.92 23.86
C LYS A 674 -35.22 -31.17 23.09
N ASP A 675 -36.40 -31.15 22.49
CA ASP A 675 -36.99 -32.30 21.80
C ASP A 675 -36.34 -32.55 20.43
N HIS A 676 -35.61 -31.56 19.90
CA HIS A 676 -35.00 -31.59 18.57
C HIS A 676 -33.46 -31.63 18.58
N MET A 677 -32.83 -31.86 19.75
CA MET A 677 -31.37 -31.89 19.90
C MET A 677 -30.66 -32.91 19.00
N ASP A 678 -31.21 -34.12 18.89
CA ASP A 678 -30.62 -35.18 18.06
C ASP A 678 -30.64 -34.79 16.57
N GLU A 679 -31.70 -34.15 16.11
CA GLU A 679 -31.78 -33.68 14.73
C GLU A 679 -30.73 -32.59 14.43
N PHE A 680 -30.48 -31.66 15.37
CA PHE A 680 -29.44 -30.64 15.18
C PHE A 680 -28.05 -31.26 15.12
N LYS A 681 -27.81 -32.29 15.95
CA LYS A 681 -26.56 -33.04 15.96
C LYS A 681 -26.34 -33.77 14.65
N ASP A 682 -27.37 -34.41 14.10
CA ASP A 682 -27.28 -35.13 12.82
C ASP A 682 -26.94 -34.18 11.67
N ILE A 683 -27.61 -33.02 11.59
CA ILE A 683 -27.29 -31.99 10.59
C ILE A 683 -25.85 -31.49 10.74
N TYR A 684 -25.38 -31.29 11.99
CA TYR A 684 -24.00 -30.89 12.24
C TYR A 684 -22.98 -31.95 11.81
N VAL A 685 -23.25 -33.23 12.10
CA VAL A 685 -22.41 -34.36 11.67
C VAL A 685 -22.31 -34.43 10.15
N GLU A 686 -23.40 -34.23 9.41
CA GLU A 686 -23.36 -34.19 7.95
C GLU A 686 -22.55 -33.02 7.40
N ILE A 687 -22.66 -31.83 8.00
CA ILE A 687 -21.87 -30.66 7.59
C ILE A 687 -20.37 -30.90 7.80
N ILE A 688 -19.95 -31.41 8.96
CA ILE A 688 -18.52 -31.57 9.26
C ILE A 688 -17.84 -32.67 8.45
N LYS A 689 -18.61 -33.63 7.90
CA LYS A 689 -18.08 -34.61 6.92
C LYS A 689 -17.62 -33.93 5.63
N LEU A 690 -18.23 -32.79 5.29
CA LEU A 690 -18.02 -32.10 4.01
C LEU A 690 -17.18 -30.82 4.15
N ALA A 691 -17.32 -30.06 5.22
CA ALA A 691 -16.66 -28.76 5.39
C ALA A 691 -16.21 -28.50 6.84
N ASP A 692 -15.20 -27.63 6.99
CA ASP A 692 -14.79 -27.14 8.29
C ASP A 692 -15.94 -26.33 8.95
N PRO A 693 -16.19 -26.46 10.27
CA PRO A 693 -17.23 -25.71 10.97
C PRO A 693 -17.16 -24.19 10.83
N THR A 694 -16.00 -23.66 10.43
CA THR A 694 -15.74 -22.24 10.29
C THR A 694 -15.76 -21.77 8.82
N ASP A 695 -16.12 -22.63 7.86
CA ASP A 695 -16.33 -22.23 6.47
C ASP A 695 -17.48 -21.22 6.35
N SER A 696 -17.29 -20.18 5.55
CA SER A 696 -18.25 -19.09 5.35
C SER A 696 -19.68 -19.53 5.00
N LYS A 697 -19.86 -20.70 4.36
CA LYS A 697 -21.17 -21.22 3.97
C LYS A 697 -21.95 -21.83 5.12
N VAL A 698 -21.27 -22.32 6.16
CA VAL A 698 -21.87 -23.04 7.29
C VAL A 698 -21.65 -22.39 8.64
N ILE A 699 -20.76 -21.39 8.73
CA ILE A 699 -20.39 -20.71 9.98
C ILE A 699 -21.60 -20.14 10.73
N ASN A 700 -22.63 -19.71 10.01
CA ASN A 700 -23.87 -19.25 10.62
C ASN A 700 -24.60 -20.40 11.33
N PHE A 701 -24.75 -21.57 10.68
CA PHE A 701 -25.34 -22.74 11.32
C PHE A 701 -24.50 -23.21 12.52
N THR A 702 -23.18 -23.21 12.42
CA THR A 702 -22.33 -23.67 13.53
C THR A 702 -22.41 -22.76 14.75
N LEU A 703 -22.69 -21.47 14.56
CA LEU A 703 -23.06 -20.54 15.63
C LEU A 703 -24.39 -20.91 16.29
N TRP A 704 -25.43 -21.15 15.49
CA TRP A 704 -26.76 -21.56 15.97
C TRP A 704 -26.73 -22.91 16.70
N HIS A 705 -25.99 -23.88 16.18
CA HIS A 705 -25.76 -25.16 16.83
C HIS A 705 -25.02 -25.00 18.17
N ALA A 706 -24.01 -24.12 18.23
CA ALA A 706 -23.30 -23.83 19.48
C ALA A 706 -24.24 -23.17 20.52
N TYR A 707 -25.13 -22.29 20.08
CA TYR A 707 -26.18 -21.70 20.94
C TYR A 707 -27.14 -22.77 21.47
N ALA A 708 -27.68 -23.62 20.60
CA ALA A 708 -28.61 -24.69 20.97
C ALA A 708 -28.02 -25.65 22.03
N ASN A 709 -26.71 -25.89 21.98
CA ASN A 709 -25.99 -26.73 22.93
C ASN A 709 -25.46 -25.98 24.18
N ALA A 710 -25.79 -24.69 24.34
CA ALA A 710 -25.24 -23.82 25.39
C ALA A 710 -23.70 -23.78 25.45
N GLN A 711 -23.03 -23.92 24.29
CA GLN A 711 -21.57 -23.94 24.16
C GLN A 711 -21.02 -22.52 23.89
N TYR A 712 -21.14 -21.66 24.89
CA TYR A 712 -20.82 -20.22 24.78
C TYR A 712 -19.37 -19.91 24.38
N GLY A 713 -18.39 -20.73 24.80
CA GLY A 713 -17.00 -20.57 24.36
C GLY A 713 -16.80 -20.81 22.86
N ARG A 714 -17.53 -21.78 22.29
CA ARG A 714 -17.57 -22.01 20.83
C ARG A 714 -18.23 -20.84 20.11
N MET A 715 -19.33 -20.33 20.65
CA MET A 715 -20.00 -19.15 20.10
C MET A 715 -19.06 -17.95 20.02
N PHE A 716 -18.32 -17.65 21.11
CA PHE A 716 -17.37 -16.55 21.15
C PHE A 716 -16.31 -16.67 20.03
N LYS A 717 -15.71 -17.87 19.89
CA LYS A 717 -14.69 -18.13 18.86
C LYS A 717 -15.24 -17.94 17.44
N ILE A 718 -16.49 -18.38 17.19
CA ILE A 718 -17.15 -18.25 15.89
C ILE A 718 -17.46 -16.77 15.60
N LEU A 719 -18.06 -16.06 16.56
CA LEU A 719 -18.38 -14.63 16.43
C LEU A 719 -17.13 -13.78 16.19
N GLN A 720 -16.02 -14.08 16.87
CA GLN A 720 -14.75 -13.40 16.64
C GLN A 720 -14.26 -13.60 15.20
N LYS A 721 -14.31 -14.83 14.68
CA LYS A 721 -13.95 -15.09 13.27
C LYS A 721 -14.86 -14.34 12.30
N MET A 722 -16.18 -14.34 12.54
CA MET A 722 -17.12 -13.58 11.73
C MET A 722 -16.84 -12.08 11.77
N TYR A 723 -16.43 -11.55 12.94
CA TYR A 723 -16.07 -10.16 13.11
C TYR A 723 -14.80 -9.79 12.35
N ASP A 724 -13.77 -10.64 12.40
CA ASP A 724 -12.52 -10.42 11.66
C ASP A 724 -12.74 -10.38 10.15
N ASP A 725 -13.70 -11.16 9.63
CA ASP A 725 -14.03 -11.23 8.21
C ASP A 725 -14.89 -10.05 7.71
N LYS A 726 -15.93 -9.66 8.47
CA LYS A 726 -16.95 -8.69 8.00
C LYS A 726 -17.02 -7.39 8.78
N ARG A 727 -16.49 -7.33 10.01
CA ARG A 727 -16.55 -6.18 10.92
C ARG A 727 -17.93 -5.50 10.96
N GLN A 728 -18.96 -6.29 11.22
CA GLN A 728 -20.34 -5.81 11.33
C GLN A 728 -20.70 -5.51 12.78
N ARG A 729 -21.46 -4.43 12.98
CA ARG A 729 -21.92 -3.99 14.29
C ARG A 729 -22.73 -5.06 15.01
N ASP A 730 -23.64 -5.71 14.30
CA ASP A 730 -24.53 -6.75 14.83
C ASP A 730 -23.74 -7.91 15.49
N ILE A 731 -22.53 -8.20 15.01
CA ILE A 731 -21.66 -9.24 15.59
C ILE A 731 -21.10 -8.80 16.95
N LEU A 732 -20.72 -7.52 17.11
CA LEU A 732 -20.31 -7.00 18.42
C LEU A 732 -21.48 -6.93 19.39
N GLU A 733 -22.67 -6.58 18.92
CA GLU A 733 -23.88 -6.57 19.74
C GLU A 733 -24.23 -7.99 20.23
N GLU A 734 -24.07 -9.00 19.38
CA GLU A 734 -24.21 -10.40 19.75
C GLU A 734 -23.11 -10.87 20.73
N LEU A 735 -21.84 -10.50 20.51
CA LEU A 735 -20.75 -10.75 21.48
C LEU A 735 -21.02 -10.10 22.84
N ASN A 736 -21.61 -8.91 22.85
CA ASN A 736 -22.00 -8.22 24.07
C ASN A 736 -23.15 -8.96 24.79
N ALA A 737 -24.15 -9.44 24.04
CA ALA A 737 -25.23 -10.25 24.60
C ALA A 737 -24.71 -11.58 25.20
N LEU A 738 -23.79 -12.25 24.51
CA LEU A 738 -23.10 -13.46 24.98
C LEU A 738 -22.29 -13.21 26.26
N ALA A 739 -21.54 -12.11 26.33
CA ALA A 739 -20.83 -11.76 27.56
C ALA A 739 -21.79 -11.49 28.73
N GLY A 740 -22.96 -10.93 28.44
CA GLY A 740 -24.02 -10.71 29.42
C GLY A 740 -24.63 -12.00 29.95
N SER A 741 -24.92 -12.97 29.08
CA SER A 741 -25.46 -14.27 29.50
C SER A 741 -24.49 -15.08 30.36
N LEU A 742 -23.18 -14.82 30.23
CA LEU A 742 -22.14 -15.37 31.10
C LEU A 742 -21.87 -14.55 32.39
N GLY A 743 -22.51 -13.40 32.56
CA GLY A 743 -22.28 -12.50 33.71
C GLY A 743 -20.96 -11.71 33.65
N PHE A 744 -20.31 -11.64 32.50
CA PHE A 744 -19.03 -10.95 32.32
C PHE A 744 -19.21 -9.45 32.02
N ALA A 745 -19.69 -8.69 33.00
CA ALA A 745 -19.97 -7.26 32.87
C ALA A 745 -18.76 -6.42 32.42
N HIS A 746 -17.55 -6.81 32.83
CA HIS A 746 -16.31 -6.14 32.41
C HIS A 746 -16.05 -6.29 30.90
N VAL A 747 -16.36 -7.46 30.32
CA VAL A 747 -16.26 -7.73 28.87
C VAL A 747 -17.33 -6.96 28.11
N GLN A 748 -18.57 -6.95 28.60
CA GLN A 748 -19.66 -6.17 28.00
C GLN A 748 -19.29 -4.69 27.87
N THR A 749 -18.78 -4.10 28.96
CA THR A 749 -18.34 -2.69 28.99
C THR A 749 -17.24 -2.44 27.97
N ALA A 750 -16.27 -3.35 27.81
CA ALA A 750 -15.22 -3.23 26.83
C ALA A 750 -15.75 -3.30 25.38
N ILE A 751 -16.65 -4.26 25.09
CA ILE A 751 -17.27 -4.41 23.77
C ILE A 751 -18.09 -3.16 23.42
N GLN A 752 -18.88 -2.63 24.36
CA GLN A 752 -19.65 -1.40 24.15
C GLN A 752 -18.76 -0.22 23.76
N ARG A 753 -17.61 -0.05 24.42
CA ARG A 753 -16.64 1.00 24.08
C ARG A 753 -16.09 0.82 22.65
N ILE A 754 -15.76 -0.41 22.27
CA ILE A 754 -15.30 -0.74 20.91
C ILE A 754 -16.40 -0.42 19.89
N THR A 755 -17.65 -0.79 20.16
CA THR A 755 -18.77 -0.52 19.25
C THR A 755 -18.97 0.97 19.00
N VAL A 756 -18.77 1.82 20.03
CA VAL A 756 -18.90 3.28 19.86
C VAL A 756 -17.78 3.85 18.98
N THR A 757 -16.55 3.35 19.11
CA THR A 757 -15.40 3.90 18.36
C THR A 757 -15.23 3.30 16.97
N ALA A 758 -15.62 2.04 16.77
CA ALA A 758 -15.50 1.33 15.50
C ALA A 758 -16.61 1.64 14.49
N TYR A 759 -17.72 2.25 14.93
CA TYR A 759 -18.86 2.61 14.08
C TYR A 759 -19.27 4.09 14.27
N PRO A 760 -18.38 5.05 13.97
CA PRO A 760 -18.72 6.46 14.07
C PRO A 760 -19.77 6.85 13.02
N ASN A 761 -20.63 7.80 13.38
CA ASN A 761 -21.68 8.29 12.47
C ASN A 761 -21.12 8.98 11.21
N SER A 762 -19.96 9.62 11.35
CA SER A 762 -19.28 10.38 10.29
C SER A 762 -17.77 10.19 10.37
N PHE A 763 -17.09 10.50 9.26
CA PHE A 763 -15.63 10.56 9.24
C PHE A 763 -15.13 11.61 10.24
N ARG A 764 -13.97 11.34 10.85
CA ARG A 764 -13.29 12.32 11.70
C ARG A 764 -13.00 13.60 10.88
N VAL A 765 -13.24 14.75 11.50
CA VAL A 765 -12.94 16.07 10.92
C VAL A 765 -11.43 16.30 10.82
N PHE A 766 -11.04 17.12 9.84
CA PHE A 766 -9.67 17.64 9.69
C PHE A 766 -9.41 18.83 10.60
#